data_AF-A0A561WCD4-F1
#
_entry.id   AF-A0A561WCD4-F1
#
_cell.length_a   1.000
_cell.length_b   1.000
_cell.length_c   1.000
_cell.angle_alpha   90.00
_cell.angle_beta   90.00
_cell.angle_gamma   90.00
#
_symmetry.space_group_name_H-M   'P 1'
#
loop_
_entity.id
_entity.type
_entity.pdbx_description
1 polymer ?
#
loop_
_entity_poly.entity_id
_entity_poly.type
_entity_poly.pdbx_seq_one_letter_code
_entity_poly.pdbx_strand_id
1 'polypeptide(L)'
;MTDLEPGIYDHLITRELAERLQQADPARVQHNKLDPADTHDVLARHIAALARRALLAVPGGDNKLARQVELANRIAESIAQAEPRAVGAHDQVADAQHLLHAIAAPPTPPAAPTFPVRPTTPLSTGALLVNGRHQPRIGHEVTHEMASADEVDLLCAFIKWHGLRIVEPAIRDLIARGGRLRVITTTYLGATDQRALDRLAELGADIKVSYETRTTRLHAKAWLFRRNNGTTAAYVGSSNLSKAALVDGVEWNVRVSNLEQPHVIDTFEATFTDYWNDSAFEAYDPAKDAERLRIALRGERPDEAPTEIANLDVRPFPYQQEILDDLDAERMVHGRWRNLVVMATGTGKTVVAALDYRRLRKAAQVDSLLFVAHQEQILRQSRSVFRQVMGDGSFGETLVGGDRPKDWKYVFASIQSLYRQEIDPEAYDMVIVDEFHHAEAPTYARLLERLRPRVLLGLTATPDRSDGGDVRRWFDGRAAVELHLWEALERQLLAPFQYFGLHDDVDLSQLRWKRGQGYDPAELDGVYTGNHARARMILRAVGDTADVGRMRALGFCVSIGHAEFMADWFTKAGVPSAAVTSRVDAAGRQALLTAFRNRELRVLFTVDLFNEGVDLPMVDTILMLRPTESATIFLQQLGRGLRLDDDKPCLTVLDFIGGQNANFRFDLRWRALTGVSRRAVEAAVRDDFPSLPSGCHVELDRVAKEVVLANLKSALPNSKNGLVAELRQLGDVSLAEFLRETGLEIEDVYRSASIGGWGGLRRLAGIDSSAAGPDDRELGRAIGRMLHIDDVDRLDLLARVAGGEHPGGGRLLDMLHFSLWGPSVPLTERDARLKRLWAEPARCTELRQVAEVLRDRIHRVTVEPEPARVPLRVHARYSRNEACAAFGMTNPGSLREGVKWLPDEQADLFFVTLVKSEEHYSPTTMYADRAITDSLFQWESQSTTSSASATGQRYINHIERGSTIHLFVRETRLPDRDLGAPAYLYAGPMTYRSHSGDRPMRIVWELAHSLPADIYAAARAIAA
;
A
#
# COMPACT_ATOMS: atom_id res chain seq x y z
N MET A 1 11.11 -21.76 30.82
CA MET A 1 10.16 -22.89 30.93
C MET A 1 9.81 -23.02 32.39
N THR A 2 8.53 -23.01 32.74
CA THR A 2 8.07 -22.88 34.13
C THR A 2 7.45 -24.16 34.69
N ASP A 3 7.14 -25.14 33.83
CA ASP A 3 6.87 -26.55 34.18
C ASP A 3 7.42 -27.47 33.08
N LEU A 4 7.79 -28.71 33.43
CA LEU A 4 8.18 -29.75 32.46
C LEU A 4 6.91 -30.30 31.80
N GLU A 5 6.47 -29.68 30.72
CA GLU A 5 5.30 -30.13 29.97
C GLU A 5 5.55 -31.48 29.24
N PRO A 6 4.53 -32.33 29.04
CA PRO A 6 4.70 -33.52 28.21
C PRO A 6 5.00 -33.14 26.75
N GLY A 7 6.10 -33.66 26.18
CA GLY A 7 6.48 -33.37 24.79
C GLY A 7 7.83 -33.96 24.39
N ILE A 8 8.23 -33.72 23.14
CA ILE A 8 9.55 -34.08 22.61
C ILE A 8 10.51 -32.92 22.84
N TYR A 9 11.69 -33.20 23.40
CA TYR A 9 12.71 -32.21 23.69
C TYR A 9 14.02 -32.53 22.94
N ASP A 10 14.64 -31.50 22.35
CA ASP A 10 16.00 -31.54 21.81
C ASP A 10 16.88 -30.50 22.54
N HIS A 11 17.09 -30.74 23.84
CA HIS A 11 17.82 -29.83 24.73
C HIS A 11 18.93 -30.54 25.48
N LEU A 12 20.07 -29.86 25.60
CA LEU A 12 21.11 -30.29 26.53
C LEU A 12 20.58 -30.19 27.96
N ILE A 13 20.84 -31.22 28.77
CA ILE A 13 20.50 -31.20 30.20
C ILE A 13 21.41 -30.21 30.92
N THR A 14 20.92 -28.99 31.11
CA THR A 14 21.60 -27.93 31.88
C THR A 14 21.45 -28.20 33.38
N ARG A 15 22.20 -27.47 34.23
CA ARG A 15 22.06 -27.57 35.70
C ARG A 15 20.63 -27.28 36.15
N GLU A 16 20.03 -26.22 35.62
CA GLU A 16 18.63 -25.84 35.91
C GLU A 16 17.64 -26.94 35.47
N LEU A 17 17.85 -27.56 34.30
CA LEU A 17 17.00 -28.65 33.82
C LEU A 17 17.19 -29.92 34.65
N ALA A 18 18.43 -30.24 35.05
CA ALA A 18 18.74 -31.38 35.90
C ALA A 18 18.05 -31.28 37.27
N GLU A 19 18.09 -30.10 37.91
CA GLU A 19 17.39 -29.83 39.17
C GLU A 19 15.87 -30.05 39.06
N ARG A 20 15.29 -29.72 37.91
CA ARG A 20 13.85 -29.92 37.66
C ARG A 20 13.50 -31.36 37.34
N LEU A 21 14.34 -32.04 36.56
CA LEU A 21 14.16 -33.46 36.25
C LEU A 21 14.22 -34.33 37.52
N GLN A 22 14.92 -33.89 38.58
CA GLN A 22 14.90 -34.55 39.89
C GLN A 22 13.51 -34.56 40.55
N GLN A 23 12.64 -33.61 40.21
CA GLN A 23 11.28 -33.50 40.73
C GLN A 23 10.26 -34.22 39.83
N ALA A 24 10.67 -34.65 38.63
CA ALA A 24 9.83 -35.37 37.69
C ALA A 24 9.91 -36.89 37.93
N ASP A 25 8.83 -37.60 37.65
CA ASP A 25 8.82 -39.07 37.69
C ASP A 25 9.78 -39.64 36.62
N PRO A 26 10.84 -40.38 37.01
CA PRO A 26 11.81 -40.94 36.06
C PRO A 26 11.17 -41.83 34.99
N ALA A 27 10.03 -42.48 35.26
CA ALA A 27 9.31 -43.29 34.28
C ALA A 27 8.71 -42.47 33.13
N ARG A 28 8.62 -41.14 33.31
CA ARG A 28 8.09 -40.19 32.33
C ARG A 28 9.18 -39.42 31.58
N VAL A 29 10.46 -39.70 31.86
CA VAL A 29 11.60 -39.01 31.28
C VAL A 29 12.38 -39.96 30.39
N GLN A 30 12.56 -39.58 29.13
CA GLN A 30 13.41 -40.28 28.18
C GLN A 30 14.60 -39.38 27.80
N HIS A 31 15.82 -39.93 27.87
CA HIS A 31 17.03 -39.27 27.39
C HIS A 31 17.98 -40.29 26.74
N ASN A 32 18.83 -39.82 25.83
CA ASN A 32 19.86 -40.62 25.17
C ASN A 32 21.25 -39.98 25.35
N LYS A 33 22.32 -40.76 25.18
CA LYS A 33 23.68 -40.20 25.08
C LYS A 33 23.79 -39.38 23.80
N LEU A 34 24.60 -38.31 23.83
CA LEU A 34 24.92 -37.54 22.63
C LEU A 34 25.68 -38.41 21.63
N ASP A 35 25.35 -38.29 20.35
CA ASP A 35 26.10 -38.94 19.27
C ASP A 35 27.51 -38.32 19.18
N PRO A 36 28.60 -39.10 19.27
CA PRO A 36 29.95 -38.58 19.11
C PRO A 36 30.18 -37.81 17.80
N ALA A 37 29.46 -38.14 16.73
CA ALA A 37 29.56 -37.44 15.44
C ALA A 37 29.00 -36.01 15.52
N ASP A 38 27.88 -35.80 16.23
CA ASP A 38 27.14 -34.53 16.26
C ASP A 38 27.36 -33.71 17.56
N THR A 39 28.15 -34.25 18.50
CA THR A 39 28.34 -33.65 19.84
C THR A 39 28.85 -32.21 19.77
N HIS A 40 29.73 -31.90 18.82
CA HIS A 40 30.31 -30.58 18.67
C HIS A 40 29.26 -29.52 18.28
N ASP A 41 28.32 -29.85 17.39
CA ASP A 41 27.24 -28.95 16.96
C ASP A 41 26.23 -28.67 18.09
N VAL A 42 25.87 -29.69 18.87
CA VAL A 42 24.97 -29.53 20.03
C VAL A 42 25.58 -28.58 21.07
N LEU A 43 26.87 -28.74 21.36
CA LEU A 43 27.60 -27.87 22.31
C LEU A 43 27.79 -26.45 21.75
N ALA A 44 28.11 -26.32 20.46
CA ALA A 44 28.24 -25.03 19.79
C ALA A 44 26.92 -24.23 19.82
N ARG A 45 25.78 -24.87 19.53
CA ARG A 45 24.43 -24.25 19.66
C ARG A 45 24.19 -23.70 21.07
N HIS A 46 24.58 -24.44 22.11
CA HIS A 46 24.43 -24.00 23.50
C HIS A 46 25.28 -22.76 23.82
N ILE A 47 26.55 -22.76 23.40
CA ILE A 47 27.48 -21.63 23.60
C ILE A 47 27.00 -20.39 22.83
N ALA A 48 26.57 -20.55 21.57
CA ALA A 48 26.03 -19.46 20.76
C ALA A 48 24.80 -18.81 21.42
N ALA A 49 23.89 -19.60 21.98
CA ALA A 49 22.74 -19.10 22.73
C ALA A 49 23.12 -18.34 24.01
N LEU A 50 24.20 -18.72 24.69
CA LEU A 50 24.75 -17.98 25.83
C LEU A 50 25.40 -16.66 25.38
N ALA A 51 26.26 -16.69 24.37
CA ALA A 51 26.94 -15.52 23.84
C ALA A 51 25.95 -14.45 23.34
N ARG A 52 24.91 -14.86 22.61
CA ARG A 52 23.84 -13.97 22.14
C ARG A 52 23.10 -13.30 23.31
N ARG A 53 22.74 -14.06 24.35
CA ARG A 53 22.10 -13.51 25.57
C ARG A 53 23.01 -12.51 26.28
N ALA A 54 24.29 -12.82 26.41
CA ALA A 54 25.26 -11.95 27.06
C ALA A 54 25.44 -10.62 26.29
N LEU A 55 25.54 -10.67 24.96
CA LEU A 55 25.63 -9.49 24.09
C LEU A 55 24.35 -8.64 24.12
N LEU A 56 23.17 -9.26 24.20
CA LEU A 56 21.88 -8.56 24.32
C LEU A 56 21.69 -7.89 25.69
N ALA A 57 22.22 -8.51 26.75
CA ALA A 57 22.10 -8.02 28.13
C ALA A 57 23.02 -6.81 28.42
N VAL A 58 23.94 -6.45 27.51
CA VAL A 58 24.79 -5.26 27.68
C VAL A 58 23.91 -4.01 27.81
N PRO A 59 24.04 -3.23 28.92
CA PRO A 59 23.23 -2.04 29.16
C PRO A 59 23.31 -1.00 28.04
N GLY A 60 22.19 -0.32 27.76
CA GLY A 60 22.12 0.75 26.75
C GLY A 60 22.90 2.02 27.13
N GLY A 61 23.35 2.76 26.11
CA GLY A 61 24.09 4.03 26.23
C GLY A 61 25.07 4.23 25.06
N ASP A 62 25.73 5.40 24.99
CA ASP A 62 26.61 5.79 23.87
C ASP A 62 27.77 4.81 23.63
N ASN A 63 28.19 4.05 24.66
CA ASN A 63 29.29 3.08 24.60
C ASN A 63 28.84 1.61 24.51
N LYS A 64 27.57 1.31 24.17
CA LYS A 64 27.05 -0.07 24.13
C LYS A 64 27.86 -0.95 23.17
N LEU A 65 28.12 -0.46 21.96
CA LEU A 65 28.85 -1.19 20.93
C LEU A 65 30.26 -1.56 21.37
N ALA A 66 31.02 -0.60 21.93
CA ALA A 66 32.37 -0.85 22.42
C ALA A 66 32.42 -1.96 23.48
N ARG A 67 31.44 -2.00 24.40
CA ARG A 67 31.34 -3.05 25.42
C ARG A 67 30.96 -4.42 24.83
N GLN A 68 30.13 -4.43 23.78
CA GLN A 68 29.79 -5.66 23.06
C GLN A 68 31.02 -6.24 22.34
N VAL A 69 31.84 -5.39 21.73
CA VAL A 69 33.09 -5.78 21.06
C VAL A 69 34.11 -6.31 22.05
N GLU A 70 34.28 -5.63 23.18
CA GLU A 70 35.16 -6.10 24.26
C GLU A 70 34.71 -7.48 24.78
N LEU A 71 33.41 -7.70 24.93
CA LEU A 71 32.87 -9.01 25.31
C LEU A 71 33.11 -10.07 24.23
N ALA A 72 32.90 -9.75 22.95
CA ALA A 72 33.13 -10.67 21.84
C ALA A 72 34.61 -11.06 21.73
N ASN A 73 35.53 -10.10 21.78
CA ASN A 73 36.97 -10.35 21.71
C ASN A 73 37.48 -11.15 22.92
N ARG A 74 36.93 -10.94 24.14
CA ARG A 74 37.25 -11.78 25.30
C ARG A 74 36.81 -13.23 25.14
N ILE A 75 35.64 -13.45 24.53
CA ILE A 75 35.17 -14.80 24.20
C ILE A 75 36.11 -15.44 23.17
N ALA A 76 36.47 -14.72 22.11
CA ALA A 76 37.40 -15.19 21.09
C ALA A 76 38.79 -15.51 21.66
N GLU A 77 39.32 -14.66 22.55
CA GLU A 77 40.59 -14.89 23.24
C GLU A 77 40.54 -16.15 24.13
N SER A 78 39.43 -16.37 24.82
CA SER A 78 39.24 -17.58 25.64
C SER A 78 39.24 -18.84 24.78
N ILE A 79 38.66 -18.78 23.57
CA ILE A 79 38.70 -19.89 22.60
C ILE A 79 40.12 -20.09 22.06
N ALA A 80 40.81 -19.01 21.67
CA ALA A 80 42.17 -19.06 21.16
C ALA A 80 43.17 -19.63 22.19
N GLN A 81 42.97 -19.35 23.49
CA GLN A 81 43.77 -19.93 24.57
C GLN A 81 43.51 -21.44 24.76
N ALA A 82 42.27 -21.89 24.51
CA ALA A 82 41.89 -23.29 24.66
C ALA A 82 42.26 -24.14 23.43
N GLU A 83 42.10 -23.62 22.21
CA GLU A 83 42.44 -24.30 20.94
C GLU A 83 43.13 -23.35 19.94
N PRO A 84 44.46 -23.16 20.07
CA PRO A 84 45.22 -22.22 19.24
C PRO A 84 45.32 -22.60 17.76
N ARG A 85 44.98 -23.84 17.38
CA ARG A 85 45.00 -24.27 15.97
C ARG A 85 43.74 -23.87 15.20
N ALA A 86 42.66 -23.53 15.91
CA ALA A 86 41.37 -23.19 15.31
C ALA A 86 41.10 -21.68 15.30
N VAL A 87 41.52 -20.94 16.34
CA VAL A 87 41.28 -19.49 16.46
C VAL A 87 42.57 -18.79 16.89
N GLY A 88 42.92 -17.69 16.21
CA GLY A 88 44.11 -16.90 16.47
C GLY A 88 43.84 -15.42 16.72
N ALA A 89 44.91 -14.64 16.85
CA ALA A 89 44.81 -13.19 17.05
C ALA A 89 44.17 -12.44 15.85
N HIS A 90 44.20 -13.05 14.66
CA HIS A 90 43.63 -12.46 13.44
C HIS A 90 42.10 -12.56 13.36
N ASP A 91 41.47 -13.36 14.22
CA ASP A 91 40.00 -13.52 14.27
C ASP A 91 39.33 -12.47 15.18
N GLN A 92 40.10 -11.60 15.82
CA GLN A 92 39.58 -10.53 16.67
C GLN A 92 38.96 -9.41 15.84
N VAL A 93 37.88 -8.82 16.36
CA VAL A 93 37.20 -7.69 15.73
C VAL A 93 38.10 -6.45 15.80
N ALA A 94 38.61 -6.01 14.65
CA ALA A 94 39.47 -4.83 14.50
C ALA A 94 38.68 -3.53 14.25
N ASP A 95 37.60 -3.60 13.48
CA ASP A 95 36.66 -2.50 13.25
C ASP A 95 35.24 -3.02 13.45
N ALA A 96 34.56 -2.49 14.46
CA ALA A 96 33.20 -2.86 14.81
C ALA A 96 32.16 -1.84 14.35
N GLN A 97 32.61 -0.70 13.80
CA GLN A 97 31.72 0.36 13.33
C GLN A 97 31.30 0.11 11.88
N HIS A 98 32.12 -0.59 11.10
CA HIS A 98 31.88 -0.82 9.69
C HIS A 98 31.75 -2.31 9.36
N LEU A 99 30.75 -2.64 8.55
CA LEU A 99 30.63 -3.95 7.92
C LEU A 99 31.11 -3.84 6.47
N LEU A 100 32.01 -4.72 6.04
CA LEU A 100 32.47 -4.73 4.65
C LEU A 100 31.32 -5.17 3.73
N HIS A 101 30.88 -4.27 2.85
CA HIS A 101 29.72 -4.51 1.98
C HIS A 101 30.07 -4.89 0.55
N ALA A 102 31.09 -4.25 -0.05
CA ALA A 102 31.51 -4.50 -1.41
C ALA A 102 32.93 -3.99 -1.66
N ILE A 103 33.60 -4.58 -2.64
CA ILE A 103 34.84 -4.10 -3.23
C ILE A 103 34.59 -3.96 -4.73
N ALA A 104 34.75 -2.76 -5.27
CA ALA A 104 34.56 -2.51 -6.71
C ALA A 104 35.81 -2.89 -7.49
N ALA A 105 35.62 -3.28 -8.76
CA ALA A 105 36.73 -3.45 -9.69
C ALA A 105 37.43 -2.10 -9.94
N PRO A 106 38.75 -2.09 -10.25
CA PRO A 106 39.45 -0.86 -10.63
C PRO A 106 38.79 -0.25 -11.88
N PRO A 107 38.42 1.05 -11.88
CA PRO A 107 37.79 1.65 -13.05
C PRO A 107 38.81 1.88 -14.17
N THR A 108 38.35 1.83 -15.42
CA THR A 108 39.12 2.33 -16.56
C THR A 108 39.04 3.86 -16.57
N PRO A 109 40.16 4.61 -16.46
CA PRO A 109 40.12 6.08 -16.44
C PRO A 109 39.44 6.61 -17.72
N PRO A 110 38.54 7.61 -17.64
CA PRO A 110 38.26 8.49 -16.50
C PRO A 110 37.05 8.08 -15.63
N ALA A 111 36.55 6.84 -15.71
CA ALA A 111 35.34 6.42 -15.00
C ALA A 111 35.55 6.36 -13.48
N ALA A 112 34.48 6.62 -12.71
CA ALA A 112 34.45 6.37 -11.28
C ALA A 112 34.16 4.87 -10.99
N PRO A 113 34.64 4.31 -9.86
CA PRO A 113 34.30 2.94 -9.47
C PRO A 113 32.80 2.81 -9.23
N THR A 114 32.20 1.78 -9.82
CA THR A 114 30.78 1.47 -9.68
C THR A 114 30.63 0.23 -8.79
N PHE A 115 29.75 0.30 -7.79
CA PHE A 115 29.48 -0.82 -6.88
C PHE A 115 28.22 -1.56 -7.31
N PRO A 116 28.17 -2.89 -7.19
CA PRO A 116 26.95 -3.65 -7.47
C PRO A 116 25.87 -3.32 -6.44
N VAL A 117 24.62 -3.30 -6.89
CA VAL A 117 23.46 -3.16 -6.00
C VAL A 117 23.33 -4.43 -5.15
N ARG A 118 23.15 -4.26 -3.83
CA ARG A 118 23.03 -5.39 -2.89
C ARG A 118 21.56 -5.79 -2.74
N PRO A 119 21.26 -7.09 -2.50
CA PRO A 119 19.93 -7.53 -2.09
C PRO A 119 19.47 -6.82 -0.81
N THR A 120 18.16 -6.65 -0.66
CA THR A 120 17.56 -6.04 0.52
C THR A 120 17.74 -6.95 1.74
N THR A 121 17.72 -8.27 1.55
CA THR A 121 18.08 -9.24 2.58
C THR A 121 19.60 -9.35 2.74
N PRO A 122 20.16 -9.22 3.97
CA PRO A 122 21.58 -9.39 4.19
C PRO A 122 22.11 -10.74 3.69
N LEU A 123 23.26 -10.72 3.01
CA LEU A 123 23.84 -11.95 2.41
C LEU A 123 24.05 -13.08 3.43
N SER A 124 24.29 -12.73 4.70
CA SER A 124 24.57 -13.67 5.80
C SER A 124 23.34 -14.28 6.46
N THR A 125 22.13 -13.89 6.11
CA THR A 125 20.92 -14.27 6.87
C THR A 125 19.90 -14.98 5.98
N GLY A 126 19.38 -16.10 6.46
CA GLY A 126 18.22 -16.78 5.91
C GLY A 126 16.94 -15.99 6.17
N ALA A 127 15.99 -16.10 5.26
CA ALA A 127 14.73 -15.37 5.37
C ALA A 127 13.60 -16.19 4.76
N LEU A 128 12.41 -16.11 5.36
CA LEU A 128 11.18 -16.53 4.71
C LEU A 128 10.61 -15.30 3.99
N LEU A 129 10.45 -15.41 2.68
CA LEU A 129 9.97 -14.36 1.81
C LEU A 129 8.60 -14.75 1.26
N VAL A 130 7.62 -13.87 1.48
CA VAL A 130 6.20 -14.17 1.29
C VAL A 130 5.44 -13.15 0.44
N ASN A 131 6.17 -12.25 -0.23
CA ASN A 131 5.62 -11.17 -1.09
C ASN A 131 4.64 -10.21 -0.36
N GLY A 132 4.83 -9.96 0.94
CA GLY A 132 4.03 -9.01 1.73
C GLY A 132 4.28 -7.53 1.41
N ARG A 133 3.36 -6.63 1.83
CA ARG A 133 3.29 -5.18 1.50
C ARG A 133 4.57 -4.37 1.86
N HIS A 134 5.39 -4.90 2.76
CA HIS A 134 6.66 -4.30 3.20
C HIS A 134 7.83 -5.28 3.18
N GLN A 135 7.68 -6.42 2.50
CA GLN A 135 8.73 -7.41 2.35
C GLN A 135 9.39 -7.30 0.96
N PRO A 136 10.68 -7.65 0.83
CA PRO A 136 11.33 -7.73 -0.47
C PRO A 136 10.59 -8.74 -1.36
N ARG A 137 10.15 -8.29 -2.54
CA ARG A 137 9.55 -9.19 -3.54
C ARG A 137 10.62 -10.12 -4.09
N ILE A 138 10.27 -11.38 -4.34
CA ILE A 138 11.23 -12.35 -4.88
C ILE A 138 11.84 -11.85 -6.19
N GLY A 139 11.05 -11.29 -7.11
CA GLY A 139 11.57 -10.80 -8.39
C GLY A 139 12.63 -9.69 -8.23
N HIS A 140 12.49 -8.86 -7.20
CA HIS A 140 13.43 -7.80 -6.87
C HIS A 140 14.69 -8.36 -6.19
N GLU A 141 14.55 -9.27 -5.22
CA GLU A 141 15.68 -9.93 -4.57
C GLU A 141 16.51 -10.74 -5.57
N VAL A 142 15.87 -11.52 -6.43
CA VAL A 142 16.53 -12.29 -7.50
C VAL A 142 17.30 -11.35 -8.44
N THR A 143 16.71 -10.22 -8.83
CA THR A 143 17.39 -9.20 -9.65
C THR A 143 18.64 -8.63 -8.96
N HIS A 144 18.57 -8.34 -7.66
CA HIS A 144 19.72 -7.84 -6.90
C HIS A 144 20.77 -8.92 -6.59
N GLU A 145 20.36 -10.16 -6.36
CA GLU A 145 21.29 -11.29 -6.25
C GLU A 145 22.02 -11.45 -7.58
N MET A 146 21.30 -11.39 -8.71
CA MET A 146 21.86 -11.32 -10.06
C MET A 146 22.67 -10.06 -10.36
N ALA A 147 22.67 -9.01 -9.55
CA ALA A 147 23.56 -7.85 -9.77
C ALA A 147 24.98 -8.11 -9.26
N SER A 148 25.15 -9.11 -8.37
CA SER A 148 26.41 -9.39 -7.67
C SER A 148 26.89 -10.84 -7.82
N ALA A 149 26.08 -11.74 -8.36
CA ALA A 149 26.46 -13.14 -8.62
C ALA A 149 27.44 -13.28 -9.79
N ASP A 150 28.29 -14.29 -9.76
CA ASP A 150 29.14 -14.67 -10.90
C ASP A 150 28.50 -15.82 -11.68
N GLU A 151 27.82 -16.73 -10.96
CA GLU A 151 27.08 -17.85 -11.55
C GLU A 151 25.69 -17.96 -10.92
N VAL A 152 24.71 -18.27 -11.77
CA VAL A 152 23.31 -18.44 -11.39
C VAL A 152 22.77 -19.75 -11.94
N ASP A 153 22.21 -20.56 -11.06
CA ASP A 153 21.53 -21.80 -11.40
C ASP A 153 20.03 -21.65 -11.10
N LEU A 154 19.20 -21.89 -12.10
CA LEU A 154 17.75 -21.86 -12.04
C LEU A 154 17.19 -23.27 -12.26
N LEU A 155 16.50 -23.79 -11.25
CA LEU A 155 15.68 -24.99 -11.35
C LEU A 155 14.22 -24.57 -11.28
N CYS A 156 13.45 -24.71 -12.36
CA CYS A 156 12.07 -24.20 -12.39
C CYS A 156 11.13 -25.11 -13.17
N ALA A 157 9.99 -25.44 -12.59
CA ALA A 157 9.02 -26.35 -13.21
C ALA A 157 8.31 -25.73 -14.44
N PHE A 158 8.04 -24.43 -14.41
CA PHE A 158 7.55 -23.72 -15.61
C PHE A 158 8.08 -22.29 -15.70
N ILE A 159 8.26 -21.82 -16.93
CA ILE A 159 8.77 -20.48 -17.23
C ILE A 159 7.77 -19.74 -18.11
N LYS A 160 7.28 -18.58 -17.65
CA LYS A 160 6.30 -17.75 -18.36
C LYS A 160 6.95 -16.50 -18.92
N TRP A 161 6.49 -16.05 -20.09
CA TRP A 161 6.99 -14.85 -20.76
C TRP A 161 6.96 -13.61 -19.86
N HIS A 162 5.83 -13.38 -19.20
CA HIS A 162 5.64 -12.23 -18.32
C HIS A 162 6.51 -12.28 -17.05
N GLY A 163 6.89 -13.49 -16.59
CA GLY A 163 7.84 -13.64 -15.49
C GLY A 163 9.27 -13.32 -15.91
N LEU A 164 9.67 -13.84 -17.08
CA LEU A 164 11.00 -13.57 -17.64
C LEU A 164 11.25 -12.07 -17.86
N ARG A 165 10.27 -11.33 -18.39
CA ARG A 165 10.41 -9.88 -18.63
C ARG A 165 10.83 -9.07 -17.40
N ILE A 166 10.48 -9.53 -16.20
CA ILE A 166 10.80 -8.85 -14.95
C ILE A 166 12.31 -8.95 -14.64
N VAL A 167 12.91 -10.10 -14.91
CA VAL A 167 14.33 -10.38 -14.58
C VAL A 167 15.26 -10.32 -15.80
N GLU A 168 14.70 -10.17 -17.01
CA GLU A 168 15.46 -10.11 -18.26
C GLU A 168 16.59 -9.06 -18.24
N PRO A 169 16.38 -7.80 -17.77
CA PRO A 169 17.46 -6.83 -17.69
C PRO A 169 18.63 -7.33 -16.83
N ALA A 170 18.34 -7.96 -15.68
CA ALA A 170 19.35 -8.48 -14.78
C ALA A 170 20.13 -9.67 -15.38
N ILE A 171 19.45 -10.55 -16.13
CA ILE A 171 20.08 -11.66 -16.85
C ILE A 171 21.01 -11.12 -17.94
N ARG A 172 20.56 -10.11 -18.68
CA ARG A 172 21.37 -9.46 -19.72
C ARG A 172 22.64 -8.85 -19.12
N ASP A 173 22.51 -8.15 -18.00
CA ASP A 173 23.64 -7.52 -17.31
C ASP A 173 24.61 -8.57 -16.71
N LEU A 174 24.08 -9.67 -16.16
CA LEU A 174 24.87 -10.81 -15.68
C LEU A 174 25.73 -11.42 -16.79
N ILE A 175 25.16 -11.65 -17.97
CA ILE A 175 25.89 -12.26 -19.08
C ILE A 175 26.87 -11.26 -19.69
N ALA A 176 26.49 -9.98 -19.81
CA ALA A 176 27.35 -8.93 -20.34
C ALA A 176 28.64 -8.73 -19.51
N ARG A 177 28.59 -8.96 -18.19
CA ARG A 177 29.77 -8.92 -17.31
C ARG A 177 30.55 -10.23 -17.24
N GLY A 178 30.20 -11.21 -18.07
CA GLY A 178 30.88 -12.52 -18.15
C GLY A 178 30.39 -13.57 -17.15
N GLY A 179 29.28 -13.32 -16.45
CA GLY A 179 28.65 -14.30 -15.58
C GLY A 179 27.87 -15.37 -16.37
N ARG A 180 27.51 -16.47 -15.69
CA ARG A 180 26.87 -17.63 -16.31
C ARG A 180 25.48 -17.90 -15.74
N LEU A 181 24.51 -18.21 -16.61
CA LEU A 181 23.17 -18.66 -16.23
C LEU A 181 22.90 -20.08 -16.75
N ARG A 182 22.59 -21.01 -15.84
CA ARG A 182 22.16 -22.38 -16.15
C ARG A 182 20.70 -22.58 -15.78
N VAL A 183 19.89 -23.09 -16.68
CA VAL A 183 18.44 -23.26 -16.50
C VAL A 183 18.03 -24.71 -16.73
N ILE A 184 17.37 -25.33 -15.75
CA ILE A 184 16.71 -26.63 -15.88
C ILE A 184 15.19 -26.41 -15.81
N THR A 185 14.46 -26.95 -16.78
CA THR A 185 12.99 -26.90 -16.84
C THR A 185 12.37 -28.17 -17.44
N THR A 186 11.03 -28.24 -17.47
CA THR A 186 10.27 -29.41 -17.96
C THR A 186 9.03 -29.01 -18.76
N THR A 187 8.51 -29.93 -19.56
CA THR A 187 7.24 -29.78 -20.30
C THR A 187 6.02 -30.40 -19.58
N TYR A 188 6.20 -30.99 -18.39
CA TYR A 188 5.26 -31.82 -17.61
C TYR A 188 3.84 -31.24 -17.31
N LEU A 189 3.56 -29.97 -17.60
CA LEU A 189 2.22 -29.37 -17.41
C LEU A 189 1.77 -28.49 -18.59
N GLY A 190 2.48 -28.50 -19.71
CA GLY A 190 2.21 -27.59 -20.83
C GLY A 190 2.30 -26.09 -20.47
N ALA A 191 2.83 -25.76 -19.29
CA ALA A 191 2.76 -24.42 -18.71
C ALA A 191 3.96 -23.52 -19.08
N THR A 192 5.05 -24.05 -19.63
CA THR A 192 6.17 -23.21 -20.07
C THR A 192 5.84 -22.52 -21.39
N ASP A 193 6.13 -21.22 -21.50
CA ASP A 193 5.97 -20.47 -22.74
C ASP A 193 7.23 -20.63 -23.60
N GLN A 194 7.10 -21.18 -24.81
CA GLN A 194 8.23 -21.35 -25.75
C GLN A 194 9.02 -20.05 -25.97
N ARG A 195 8.31 -18.93 -26.19
CA ARG A 195 8.91 -17.60 -26.38
C ARG A 195 9.86 -17.21 -25.24
N ALA A 196 9.59 -17.65 -24.02
CA ALA A 196 10.44 -17.36 -22.87
C ALA A 196 11.75 -18.17 -22.91
N LEU A 197 11.71 -19.44 -23.32
CA LEU A 197 12.93 -20.24 -23.48
C LEU A 197 13.79 -19.75 -24.64
N ASP A 198 13.16 -19.39 -25.76
CA ASP A 198 13.86 -18.82 -26.92
C ASP A 198 14.62 -17.56 -26.53
N ARG A 199 13.96 -16.67 -25.77
CA ARG A 199 14.58 -15.43 -25.29
C ARG A 199 15.73 -15.66 -24.31
N LEU A 200 15.62 -16.64 -23.41
CA LEU A 200 16.71 -17.01 -22.51
C LEU A 200 17.93 -17.52 -23.28
N ALA A 201 17.72 -18.34 -24.31
CA ALA A 201 18.78 -18.85 -25.17
C ALA A 201 19.44 -17.71 -25.97
N GLU A 202 18.66 -16.78 -26.51
CA GLU A 202 19.16 -15.57 -27.20
C GLU A 202 20.05 -14.70 -26.30
N LEU A 203 19.72 -14.61 -25.01
CA LEU A 203 20.52 -13.86 -24.04
C LEU A 203 21.85 -14.56 -23.70
N GLY A 204 22.00 -15.85 -24.01
CA GLY A 204 23.21 -16.63 -23.76
C GLY A 204 23.10 -17.58 -22.56
N ALA A 205 21.90 -17.92 -22.09
CA ALA A 205 21.71 -18.90 -21.02
C ALA A 205 21.92 -20.35 -21.53
N ASP A 206 22.54 -21.19 -20.70
CA ASP A 206 22.59 -22.64 -20.93
C ASP A 206 21.26 -23.25 -20.45
N ILE A 207 20.49 -23.86 -21.35
CA ILE A 207 19.15 -24.39 -21.00
C ILE A 207 19.11 -25.89 -21.22
N LYS A 208 18.59 -26.62 -20.23
CA LYS A 208 18.21 -28.03 -20.35
C LYS A 208 16.73 -28.24 -20.05
N VAL A 209 16.07 -29.05 -20.88
CA VAL A 209 14.63 -29.34 -20.81
C VAL A 209 14.43 -30.85 -20.68
N SER A 210 13.61 -31.26 -19.72
CA SER A 210 13.06 -32.62 -19.68
C SER A 210 11.74 -32.69 -20.42
N TYR A 211 11.68 -33.55 -21.44
CA TYR A 211 10.49 -33.84 -22.25
C TYR A 211 9.72 -35.08 -21.76
N GLU A 212 10.20 -35.74 -20.71
CA GLU A 212 9.68 -37.02 -20.23
C GLU A 212 8.53 -36.82 -19.21
N THR A 213 7.34 -37.31 -19.52
CA THR A 213 6.11 -37.00 -18.74
C THR A 213 5.72 -38.05 -17.69
N ARG A 214 6.41 -39.20 -17.63
CA ARG A 214 5.95 -40.38 -16.86
C ARG A 214 6.84 -40.80 -15.68
N THR A 215 8.10 -40.41 -15.66
CA THR A 215 9.15 -41.01 -14.79
C THR A 215 9.77 -40.01 -13.82
N THR A 216 10.00 -38.76 -14.21
CA THR A 216 10.61 -37.71 -13.37
C THR A 216 9.73 -36.47 -13.28
N ARG A 217 8.99 -36.33 -12.17
CA ARG A 217 8.16 -35.14 -11.90
C ARG A 217 9.01 -34.02 -11.30
N LEU A 218 9.72 -33.28 -12.16
CA LEU A 218 10.44 -32.09 -11.70
C LEU A 218 9.44 -30.98 -11.33
N HIS A 219 9.18 -30.85 -10.03
CA HIS A 219 8.34 -29.80 -9.44
C HIS A 219 9.09 -28.89 -8.47
N ALA A 220 10.42 -28.93 -8.47
CA ALA A 220 11.24 -28.02 -7.69
C ALA A 220 11.20 -26.60 -8.29
N LYS A 221 11.32 -25.59 -7.43
CA LYS A 221 11.58 -24.21 -7.83
C LYS A 221 12.66 -23.66 -6.93
N ALA A 222 13.79 -23.34 -7.54
CA ALA A 222 14.88 -22.81 -6.78
C ALA A 222 15.85 -22.00 -7.65
N TRP A 223 16.46 -21.03 -6.97
CA TRP A 223 17.55 -20.23 -7.49
C TRP A 223 18.77 -20.44 -6.62
N LEU A 224 19.95 -20.49 -7.22
CA LEU A 224 21.23 -20.51 -6.51
C LEU A 224 22.15 -19.48 -7.13
N PHE A 225 22.70 -18.62 -6.27
CA PHE A 225 23.54 -17.49 -6.63
C PHE A 225 24.91 -17.67 -5.99
N ARG A 226 25.93 -17.92 -6.82
CA ARG A 226 27.31 -18.09 -6.37
C ARG A 226 28.14 -16.84 -6.64
N ARG A 227 29.05 -16.54 -5.71
CA ARG A 227 30.00 -15.43 -5.82
C ARG A 227 31.41 -15.92 -5.54
N ASN A 228 32.38 -15.40 -6.29
CA ASN A 228 33.79 -15.75 -6.18
C ASN A 228 34.41 -15.36 -4.82
N ASN A 229 33.74 -14.50 -4.04
CA ASN A 229 34.15 -14.12 -2.69
C ASN A 229 33.75 -15.13 -1.59
N GLY A 230 33.17 -16.28 -1.97
CA GLY A 230 32.77 -17.34 -1.05
C GLY A 230 31.40 -17.18 -0.41
N THR A 231 30.59 -16.20 -0.83
CA THR A 231 29.20 -16.06 -0.37
C THR A 231 28.22 -16.64 -1.37
N THR A 232 27.40 -17.57 -0.90
CA THR A 232 26.40 -18.28 -1.72
C THR A 232 25.03 -18.15 -1.08
N ALA A 233 24.02 -17.88 -1.90
CA ALA A 233 22.63 -17.80 -1.47
C ALA A 233 21.74 -18.67 -2.34
N ALA A 234 20.82 -19.40 -1.73
CA ALA A 234 19.81 -20.18 -2.42
C ALA A 234 18.41 -19.68 -2.03
N TYR A 235 17.47 -19.73 -2.97
CA TYR A 235 16.05 -19.47 -2.73
C TYR A 235 15.32 -20.74 -3.12
N VAL A 236 14.58 -21.34 -2.19
CA VAL A 236 13.83 -22.58 -2.42
C VAL A 236 12.38 -22.35 -2.00
N GLY A 237 11.44 -22.66 -2.88
CA GLY A 237 10.05 -22.36 -2.57
C GLY A 237 9.05 -22.77 -3.64
N SER A 238 7.92 -22.09 -3.62
CA SER A 238 6.81 -22.30 -4.55
C SER A 238 6.88 -21.40 -5.80
N SER A 239 7.76 -20.38 -5.81
CA SER A 239 7.84 -19.40 -6.89
C SER A 239 8.49 -19.94 -8.17
N ASN A 240 7.68 -20.13 -9.21
CA ASN A 240 8.17 -20.33 -10.58
C ASN A 240 8.64 -19.00 -11.22
N LEU A 241 9.29 -19.06 -12.40
CA LEU A 241 9.59 -17.87 -13.18
C LEU A 241 8.33 -17.39 -13.92
N SER A 242 7.38 -16.85 -13.15
CA SER A 242 6.12 -16.29 -13.61
C SER A 242 5.80 -15.00 -12.87
N LYS A 243 5.01 -14.11 -13.48
CA LYS A 243 4.62 -12.84 -12.84
C LYS A 243 3.92 -13.07 -11.49
N ALA A 244 2.98 -14.02 -11.46
CA ALA A 244 2.29 -14.40 -10.24
C ALA A 244 3.28 -14.82 -9.16
N ALA A 245 4.21 -15.73 -9.47
CA ALA A 245 5.15 -16.21 -8.47
C ALA A 245 6.21 -15.19 -8.00
N LEU A 246 6.64 -14.28 -8.87
CA LEU A 246 7.70 -13.32 -8.54
C LEU A 246 7.17 -12.03 -7.89
N VAL A 247 5.87 -11.75 -8.06
CA VAL A 247 5.26 -10.46 -7.68
C VAL A 247 3.94 -10.65 -6.93
N ASP A 248 2.95 -11.36 -7.50
CA ASP A 248 1.53 -11.27 -7.11
C ASP A 248 0.98 -12.38 -6.21
N GLY A 249 1.67 -13.50 -6.15
CA GLY A 249 1.24 -14.72 -5.51
C GLY A 249 1.64 -14.77 -4.04
N VAL A 250 0.77 -15.39 -3.24
CA VAL A 250 1.13 -15.86 -1.89
C VAL A 250 2.09 -17.03 -2.08
N GLU A 251 3.37 -16.72 -2.05
CA GLU A 251 4.45 -17.68 -2.30
C GLU A 251 5.28 -17.82 -1.05
N TRP A 252 5.79 -19.01 -0.76
CA TRP A 252 6.71 -19.20 0.34
C TRP A 252 8.07 -19.53 -0.26
N ASN A 253 9.03 -18.63 -0.07
CA ASN A 253 10.40 -18.86 -0.49
C ASN A 253 11.33 -18.72 0.69
N VAL A 254 12.07 -19.77 0.97
CA VAL A 254 13.12 -19.76 1.97
C VAL A 254 14.40 -19.38 1.27
N ARG A 255 14.94 -18.22 1.65
CA ARG A 255 16.32 -17.84 1.38
C ARG A 255 17.22 -18.55 2.38
N VAL A 256 18.25 -19.21 1.89
CA VAL A 256 19.29 -19.87 2.66
C VAL A 256 20.62 -19.23 2.32
N SER A 257 21.47 -19.00 3.33
CA SER A 257 22.82 -18.48 3.18
C SER A 257 23.83 -19.51 3.66
N ASN A 258 24.93 -19.67 2.94
CA ASN A 258 26.02 -20.55 3.37
C ASN A 258 26.69 -20.06 4.68
N LEU A 259 26.59 -18.78 5.01
CA LEU A 259 27.12 -18.22 6.26
C LEU A 259 26.31 -18.62 7.50
N GLU A 260 25.05 -19.03 7.32
CA GLU A 260 24.18 -19.49 8.41
C GLU A 260 23.98 -21.01 8.38
N GLN A 261 23.79 -21.60 7.20
CA GLN A 261 23.49 -23.02 7.00
C GLN A 261 24.32 -23.59 5.83
N PRO A 262 25.65 -23.78 6.01
CA PRO A 262 26.53 -24.25 4.94
C PRO A 262 26.12 -25.62 4.38
N HIS A 263 25.80 -26.57 5.26
CA HIS A 263 25.41 -27.94 4.88
C HIS A 263 24.18 -28.02 3.97
N VAL A 264 23.22 -27.08 4.09
CA VAL A 264 22.03 -27.02 3.23
C VAL A 264 22.41 -26.57 1.82
N ILE A 265 23.31 -25.59 1.70
CA ILE A 265 23.81 -25.11 0.41
C ILE A 265 24.63 -26.19 -0.31
N ASP A 266 25.51 -26.89 0.41
CA ASP A 266 26.31 -27.98 -0.15
C ASP A 266 25.41 -29.09 -0.75
N THR A 267 24.34 -29.44 -0.02
CA THR A 267 23.34 -30.42 -0.48
C THR A 267 22.60 -29.91 -1.72
N PHE A 268 22.25 -28.62 -1.76
CA PHE A 268 21.60 -28.01 -2.91
C PHE A 268 22.49 -28.04 -4.16
N GLU A 269 23.76 -27.66 -4.01
CA GLU A 269 24.75 -27.65 -5.09
C GLU A 269 24.99 -29.05 -5.68
N ALA A 270 25.13 -30.05 -4.80
CA ALA A 270 25.24 -31.44 -5.22
C ALA A 270 23.99 -31.87 -6.01
N THR A 271 22.80 -31.59 -5.48
CA THR A 271 21.52 -31.98 -6.11
C THR A 271 21.31 -31.31 -7.47
N PHE A 272 21.61 -30.01 -7.59
CA PHE A 272 21.52 -29.32 -8.88
C PHE A 272 22.53 -29.89 -9.89
N THR A 273 23.74 -30.19 -9.44
CA THR A 273 24.78 -30.79 -10.30
C THR A 273 24.37 -32.17 -10.80
N ASP A 274 23.72 -32.99 -9.97
CA ASP A 274 23.18 -34.27 -10.38
C ASP A 274 22.11 -34.10 -11.47
N TYR A 275 21.12 -33.21 -11.27
CA TYR A 275 20.11 -32.93 -12.31
C TYR A 275 20.70 -32.35 -13.58
N TRP A 276 21.70 -31.47 -13.47
CA TRP A 276 22.36 -30.87 -14.62
C TRP A 276 23.08 -31.92 -15.47
N ASN A 277 23.59 -32.99 -14.86
CA ASN A 277 24.30 -34.06 -15.56
C ASN A 277 23.43 -35.28 -15.90
N ASP A 278 22.18 -35.31 -15.44
CA ASP A 278 21.24 -36.37 -15.75
C ASP A 278 20.85 -36.35 -17.24
N SER A 279 20.88 -37.54 -17.87
CA SER A 279 20.47 -37.76 -19.26
C SER A 279 19.01 -37.42 -19.55
N ALA A 280 18.14 -37.36 -18.53
CA ALA A 280 16.73 -36.98 -18.68
C ALA A 280 16.54 -35.48 -19.02
N PHE A 281 17.56 -34.65 -18.83
CA PHE A 281 17.55 -33.22 -19.17
C PHE A 281 18.44 -32.95 -20.39
N GLU A 282 17.81 -32.72 -21.53
CA GLU A 282 18.47 -32.50 -22.82
C GLU A 282 18.75 -31.00 -23.04
N ALA A 283 19.87 -30.67 -23.67
CA ALA A 283 20.17 -29.28 -24.03
C ALA A 283 19.13 -28.74 -25.03
N TYR A 284 18.72 -27.48 -24.86
CA TYR A 284 17.75 -26.81 -25.72
C TYR A 284 18.42 -25.80 -26.65
N ASP A 285 18.23 -25.98 -27.96
CA ASP A 285 18.65 -25.05 -29.01
C ASP A 285 17.40 -24.61 -29.81
N PRO A 286 16.97 -23.33 -29.73
CA PRO A 286 15.77 -22.85 -30.44
C PRO A 286 15.79 -23.14 -31.95
N ALA A 287 16.97 -23.20 -32.58
CA ALA A 287 17.08 -23.47 -34.00
C ALA A 287 16.77 -24.93 -34.37
N LYS A 288 16.87 -25.86 -33.41
CA LYS A 288 16.70 -27.30 -33.62
C LYS A 288 15.45 -27.85 -32.92
N ASP A 289 15.17 -27.37 -31.72
CA ASP A 289 14.24 -28.02 -30.78
C ASP A 289 12.89 -27.28 -30.63
N ALA A 290 12.75 -26.07 -31.19
CA ALA A 290 11.54 -25.25 -31.09
C ALA A 290 10.26 -26.01 -31.48
N GLU A 291 10.30 -26.81 -32.55
CA GLU A 291 9.15 -27.58 -33.01
C GLU A 291 8.80 -28.73 -32.05
N ARG A 292 9.82 -29.44 -31.56
CA ARG A 292 9.67 -30.54 -30.60
C ARG A 292 9.05 -30.04 -29.29
N LEU A 293 9.53 -28.90 -28.79
CA LEU A 293 9.01 -28.24 -27.60
C LEU A 293 7.54 -27.82 -27.78
N ARG A 294 7.21 -27.22 -28.92
CA ARG A 294 5.85 -26.78 -29.25
C ARG A 294 4.84 -27.93 -29.25
N ILE A 295 5.23 -29.09 -29.79
CA ILE A 295 4.40 -30.30 -29.79
C ILE A 295 4.21 -30.82 -28.37
N ALA A 296 5.28 -30.91 -27.59
CA ALA A 296 5.23 -31.40 -26.21
C ALA A 296 4.30 -30.55 -25.31
N LEU A 297 4.31 -29.22 -25.47
CA LEU A 297 3.48 -28.31 -24.67
C LEU A 297 1.98 -28.32 -25.05
N ARG A 298 1.62 -28.73 -26.27
CA ARG A 298 0.22 -28.76 -26.74
C ARG A 298 -0.57 -29.97 -26.25
N GLY A 299 0.10 -31.07 -25.90
CA GLY A 299 -0.54 -32.32 -25.51
C GLY A 299 -1.29 -32.29 -24.15
N GLU A 300 -1.19 -31.21 -23.36
CA GLU A 300 -1.54 -31.22 -21.93
C GLU A 300 -2.41 -30.05 -21.43
N ARG A 301 -3.16 -29.33 -22.27
CA ARG A 301 -4.14 -28.33 -21.79
C ARG A 301 -5.52 -28.96 -21.53
N PRO A 302 -6.08 -28.93 -20.30
CA PRO A 302 -7.49 -29.24 -20.05
C PRO A 302 -8.38 -28.01 -20.31
N ASP A 303 -9.53 -28.20 -20.94
CA ASP A 303 -10.62 -27.22 -21.05
C ASP A 303 -11.39 -27.15 -19.72
N GLU A 304 -11.53 -25.97 -19.10
CA GLU A 304 -12.39 -25.74 -17.93
C GLU A 304 -13.51 -24.72 -18.23
N ALA A 305 -14.73 -25.09 -17.87
CA ALA A 305 -15.92 -24.23 -17.86
C ALA A 305 -16.29 -23.86 -16.40
N PRO A 306 -16.71 -22.63 -16.09
CA PRO A 306 -17.07 -22.26 -14.73
C PRO A 306 -18.54 -22.60 -14.41
N THR A 307 -18.76 -23.12 -13.20
CA THR A 307 -20.07 -23.41 -12.61
C THR A 307 -20.39 -22.31 -11.58
N GLU A 308 -21.54 -21.64 -11.71
CA GLU A 308 -22.02 -20.64 -10.75
C GLU A 308 -22.55 -21.31 -9.47
N ILE A 309 -22.12 -20.80 -8.30
CA ILE A 309 -22.65 -21.17 -6.98
C ILE A 309 -23.37 -19.95 -6.38
N ALA A 310 -24.63 -20.14 -5.99
CA ALA A 310 -25.47 -19.17 -5.30
C ALA A 310 -25.40 -19.33 -3.76
N ASN A 311 -25.67 -18.24 -3.06
CA ASN A 311 -25.76 -18.04 -1.60
C ASN A 311 -24.44 -17.98 -0.82
N LEU A 312 -23.66 -16.91 -1.03
CA LEU A 312 -22.68 -16.42 -0.06
C LEU A 312 -23.22 -15.16 0.62
N ASP A 313 -23.16 -15.13 1.96
CA ASP A 313 -23.38 -13.93 2.76
C ASP A 313 -22.37 -12.84 2.31
N VAL A 314 -22.87 -11.74 1.77
CA VAL A 314 -22.02 -10.66 1.24
C VAL A 314 -21.44 -9.87 2.41
N ARG A 315 -20.17 -10.12 2.69
CA ARG A 315 -19.35 -9.36 3.65
C ARG A 315 -18.58 -8.26 2.93
N PRO A 316 -18.48 -7.05 3.51
CA PRO A 316 -17.64 -5.99 2.96
C PRO A 316 -16.18 -6.45 2.92
N PHE A 317 -15.48 -6.11 1.83
CA PHE A 317 -14.03 -6.09 1.85
C PHE A 317 -13.52 -5.01 2.83
N PRO A 318 -12.27 -5.10 3.34
CA PRO A 318 -11.74 -4.13 4.30
C PRO A 318 -11.84 -2.67 3.82
N TYR A 319 -11.64 -2.38 2.53
CA TYR A 319 -11.77 -1.01 2.01
C TYR A 319 -13.23 -0.55 1.99
N GLN A 320 -14.16 -1.45 1.67
CA GLN A 320 -15.59 -1.12 1.72
C GLN A 320 -16.01 -0.85 3.16
N GLN A 321 -15.41 -1.57 4.13
CA GLN A 321 -15.58 -1.29 5.54
C GLN A 321 -15.06 0.12 5.90
N GLU A 322 -13.85 0.51 5.47
CA GLU A 322 -13.30 1.86 5.65
C GLU A 322 -14.26 2.94 5.10
N ILE A 323 -14.75 2.78 3.87
CA ILE A 323 -15.70 3.71 3.24
C ILE A 323 -17.01 3.82 4.05
N LEU A 324 -17.51 2.70 4.56
CA LEU A 324 -18.73 2.69 5.37
C LEU A 324 -18.50 3.35 6.74
N ASP A 325 -17.31 3.20 7.32
CA ASP A 325 -16.94 3.82 8.59
C ASP A 325 -16.75 5.35 8.43
N ASP A 326 -16.21 5.80 7.30
CA ASP A 326 -16.16 7.22 6.93
C ASP A 326 -17.58 7.80 6.76
N LEU A 327 -18.48 7.09 6.06
CA LEU A 327 -19.89 7.49 5.93
C LEU A 327 -20.60 7.56 7.29
N ASP A 328 -20.28 6.66 8.22
CA ASP A 328 -20.79 6.71 9.58
C ASP A 328 -20.21 7.91 10.35
N ALA A 329 -18.93 8.25 10.18
CA ALA A 329 -18.32 9.44 10.76
C ALA A 329 -18.98 10.73 10.25
N GLU A 330 -19.20 10.85 8.93
CA GLU A 330 -19.94 11.97 8.32
C GLU A 330 -21.29 12.20 9.02
N ARG A 331 -22.04 11.12 9.27
CA ARG A 331 -23.39 11.22 9.87
C ARG A 331 -23.37 11.44 11.38
N MET A 332 -22.51 10.71 12.08
CA MET A 332 -22.53 10.66 13.55
C MET A 332 -21.66 11.72 14.20
N VAL A 333 -20.54 12.08 13.59
CA VAL A 333 -19.61 13.10 14.11
C VAL A 333 -19.95 14.47 13.55
N HIS A 334 -20.18 14.57 12.24
CA HIS A 334 -20.38 15.85 11.56
C HIS A 334 -21.85 16.22 11.34
N GLY A 335 -22.77 15.27 11.52
CA GLY A 335 -24.20 15.48 11.26
C GLY A 335 -24.54 15.61 9.77
N ARG A 336 -23.65 15.17 8.88
CA ARG A 336 -23.77 15.27 7.42
C ARG A 336 -24.40 14.01 6.84
N TRP A 337 -25.59 14.17 6.25
CA TRP A 337 -26.37 13.07 5.68
C TRP A 337 -26.44 13.10 4.15
N ARG A 338 -25.77 14.08 3.53
CA ARG A 338 -25.64 14.21 2.08
C ARG A 338 -24.17 13.98 1.74
N ASN A 339 -23.85 12.80 1.23
CA ASN A 339 -22.47 12.35 1.09
C ASN A 339 -22.17 11.96 -0.37
N LEU A 340 -21.02 12.42 -0.87
CA LEU A 340 -20.49 12.01 -2.18
C LEU A 340 -19.36 10.99 -1.97
N VAL A 341 -19.53 9.81 -2.55
CA VAL A 341 -18.53 8.74 -2.54
C VAL A 341 -17.89 8.68 -3.93
N VAL A 342 -16.60 8.98 -3.97
CA VAL A 342 -15.76 8.87 -5.16
C VAL A 342 -15.02 7.54 -5.09
N MET A 343 -15.26 6.63 -6.03
CA MET A 343 -14.53 5.36 -6.11
C MET A 343 -14.19 5.01 -7.55
N ALA A 344 -12.98 4.51 -7.77
CA ALA A 344 -12.53 4.06 -9.09
C ALA A 344 -13.51 3.05 -9.72
N THR A 345 -13.66 3.09 -11.05
CA THR A 345 -14.60 2.20 -11.74
C THR A 345 -14.20 0.73 -11.56
N GLY A 346 -15.15 -0.13 -11.22
CA GLY A 346 -14.92 -1.58 -11.01
C GLY A 346 -14.68 -1.98 -9.55
N THR A 347 -14.62 -1.03 -8.61
CA THR A 347 -14.35 -1.28 -7.17
C THR A 347 -15.62 -1.55 -6.33
N GLY A 348 -16.75 -1.83 -6.98
CA GLY A 348 -17.99 -2.18 -6.28
C GLY A 348 -18.74 -1.00 -5.64
N LYS A 349 -18.78 0.18 -6.28
CA LYS A 349 -19.61 1.35 -5.87
C LYS A 349 -21.01 0.96 -5.41
N THR A 350 -21.68 0.14 -6.22
CA THR A 350 -23.05 -0.35 -5.93
C THR A 350 -23.10 -1.26 -4.71
N VAL A 351 -22.06 -2.07 -4.47
CA VAL A 351 -21.98 -2.95 -3.30
C VAL A 351 -21.88 -2.13 -2.02
N VAL A 352 -21.02 -1.11 -1.99
CA VAL A 352 -20.93 -0.15 -0.86
C VAL A 352 -22.27 0.50 -0.59
N ALA A 353 -22.94 1.01 -1.63
CA ALA A 353 -24.23 1.66 -1.50
C ALA A 353 -25.32 0.72 -0.94
N ALA A 354 -25.31 -0.55 -1.33
CA ALA A 354 -26.23 -1.57 -0.81
C ALA A 354 -25.92 -1.95 0.64
N LEU A 355 -24.63 -2.08 1.00
CA LEU A 355 -24.18 -2.36 2.37
C LEU A 355 -24.52 -1.21 3.31
N ASP A 356 -24.35 0.03 2.86
CA ASP A 356 -24.72 1.25 3.58
C ASP A 356 -26.22 1.28 3.86
N TYR A 357 -27.06 1.09 2.84
CA TYR A 357 -28.51 0.96 3.01
C TYR A 357 -28.88 -0.15 4.02
N ARG A 358 -28.22 -1.32 3.94
CA ARG A 358 -28.42 -2.43 4.88
C ARG A 358 -28.09 -2.05 6.33
N ARG A 359 -27.00 -1.30 6.57
CA ARG A 359 -26.63 -0.81 7.90
C ARG A 359 -27.68 0.17 8.44
N LEU A 360 -28.02 1.18 7.65
CA LEU A 360 -28.98 2.21 8.02
C LEU A 360 -30.38 1.61 8.29
N ARG A 361 -30.80 0.63 7.48
CA ARG A 361 -32.07 -0.09 7.69
C ARG A 361 -32.05 -0.90 8.98
N LYS A 362 -30.95 -1.61 9.28
CA LYS A 362 -30.79 -2.34 10.56
C LYS A 362 -30.82 -1.40 11.77
N ALA A 363 -30.27 -0.19 11.63
CA ALA A 363 -30.33 0.86 12.64
C ALA A 363 -31.68 1.61 12.69
N ALA A 364 -32.69 1.17 11.93
CA ALA A 364 -34.01 1.80 11.80
C ALA A 364 -33.95 3.27 11.37
N GLN A 365 -32.96 3.63 10.55
CA GLN A 365 -32.76 4.99 10.07
C GLN A 365 -33.41 5.25 8.70
N VAL A 366 -33.59 4.20 7.89
CA VAL A 366 -34.20 4.26 6.54
C VAL A 366 -35.07 3.01 6.30
N ASP A 367 -36.17 3.14 5.55
CA ASP A 367 -37.00 2.00 5.13
C ASP A 367 -37.43 2.06 3.64
N SER A 368 -37.15 3.15 2.94
CA SER A 368 -37.45 3.35 1.52
C SER A 368 -36.21 3.79 0.71
N LEU A 369 -36.15 3.42 -0.57
CA LEU A 369 -34.98 3.63 -1.44
C LEU A 369 -35.37 4.06 -2.86
N LEU A 370 -34.72 5.12 -3.35
CA LEU A 370 -34.70 5.49 -4.77
C LEU A 370 -33.27 5.46 -5.31
N PHE A 371 -33.00 4.57 -6.27
CA PHE A 371 -31.74 4.48 -6.99
C PHE A 371 -31.89 5.07 -8.40
N VAL A 372 -31.07 6.06 -8.74
CA VAL A 372 -31.11 6.82 -9.99
C VAL A 372 -29.84 6.59 -10.80
N ALA A 373 -29.99 6.27 -12.09
CA ALA A 373 -28.90 6.23 -13.06
C ALA A 373 -29.38 6.69 -14.45
N HIS A 374 -28.47 6.97 -15.38
CA HIS A 374 -28.82 7.40 -16.73
C HIS A 374 -29.15 6.26 -17.69
N GLN A 375 -28.61 5.05 -17.47
CA GLN A 375 -28.75 3.91 -18.37
C GLN A 375 -29.52 2.73 -17.75
N GLU A 376 -30.36 2.10 -18.56
CA GLU A 376 -31.16 0.93 -18.16
C GLU A 376 -30.30 -0.26 -17.70
N GLN A 377 -29.19 -0.52 -18.39
CA GLN A 377 -28.29 -1.62 -18.05
C GLN A 377 -27.72 -1.47 -16.63
N ILE A 378 -27.32 -0.26 -16.25
CA ILE A 378 -26.79 0.07 -14.91
C ILE A 378 -27.85 -0.17 -13.84
N LEU A 379 -29.11 0.21 -14.10
CA LEU A 379 -30.22 0.00 -13.17
C LEU A 379 -30.49 -1.48 -12.93
N ARG A 380 -30.50 -2.30 -13.99
CA ARG A 380 -30.72 -3.76 -13.88
C ARG A 380 -29.59 -4.43 -13.11
N GLN A 381 -28.34 -4.07 -13.40
CA GLN A 381 -27.17 -4.57 -12.68
C GLN A 381 -27.21 -4.16 -11.20
N SER A 382 -27.54 -2.90 -10.92
CA SER A 382 -27.59 -2.38 -9.56
C SER A 382 -28.66 -3.06 -8.72
N ARG A 383 -29.84 -3.29 -9.31
CA ARG A 383 -30.91 -4.06 -8.66
C ARG A 383 -30.45 -5.47 -8.28
N SER A 384 -29.71 -6.14 -9.17
CA SER A 384 -29.18 -7.48 -8.89
C SER A 384 -28.24 -7.50 -7.69
N VAL A 385 -27.34 -6.51 -7.59
CA VAL A 385 -26.41 -6.37 -6.45
C VAL A 385 -27.18 -6.14 -5.14
N PHE A 386 -28.18 -5.26 -5.13
CA PHE A 386 -29.01 -5.02 -3.95
C PHE A 386 -29.73 -6.29 -3.49
N ARG A 387 -30.30 -7.08 -4.42
CA ARG A 387 -30.94 -8.36 -4.09
C ARG A 387 -29.99 -9.34 -3.39
N GLN A 388 -28.74 -9.42 -3.87
CA GLN A 388 -27.70 -10.27 -3.27
C GLN A 388 -27.31 -9.78 -1.86
N VAL A 389 -27.04 -8.49 -1.69
CA VAL A 389 -26.61 -7.92 -0.39
C VAL A 389 -27.72 -7.98 0.67
N MET A 390 -28.97 -7.79 0.24
CA MET A 390 -30.14 -7.86 1.13
C MET A 390 -30.59 -9.30 1.40
N GLY A 391 -30.13 -10.28 0.61
CA GLY A 391 -30.59 -11.67 0.70
C GLY A 391 -32.06 -11.84 0.30
N ASP A 392 -32.57 -10.96 -0.57
CA ASP A 392 -33.98 -10.91 -0.95
C ASP A 392 -34.10 -10.76 -2.47
N GLY A 393 -34.53 -11.83 -3.15
CA GLY A 393 -34.70 -11.86 -4.61
C GLY A 393 -35.84 -10.98 -5.13
N SER A 394 -36.75 -10.54 -4.26
CA SER A 394 -37.88 -9.66 -4.60
C SER A 394 -37.52 -8.16 -4.49
N PHE A 395 -36.37 -7.84 -3.90
CA PHE A 395 -35.98 -6.45 -3.63
C PHE A 395 -35.83 -5.63 -4.92
N GLY A 396 -36.49 -4.47 -4.97
CA GLY A 396 -36.36 -3.49 -6.05
C GLY A 396 -37.29 -3.68 -7.24
N GLU A 397 -37.94 -2.58 -7.65
CA GLU A 397 -38.77 -2.42 -8.85
C GLU A 397 -38.12 -1.45 -9.84
N THR A 398 -38.38 -1.59 -11.14
CA THR A 398 -37.78 -0.74 -12.19
C THR A 398 -38.75 0.29 -12.74
N LEU A 399 -38.25 1.50 -13.01
CA LEU A 399 -38.94 2.57 -13.75
C LEU A 399 -38.06 3.00 -14.94
N VAL A 400 -38.03 2.16 -15.97
CA VAL A 400 -37.26 2.34 -17.21
C VAL A 400 -37.82 1.44 -18.31
N GLY A 401 -37.66 1.79 -19.58
CA GLY A 401 -38.02 0.90 -20.69
C GLY A 401 -39.51 0.55 -20.82
N GLY A 402 -40.40 1.27 -20.14
CA GLY A 402 -41.84 0.98 -20.09
C GLY A 402 -42.31 0.28 -18.79
N ASP A 403 -41.39 -0.22 -17.97
CA ASP A 403 -41.69 -0.77 -16.65
C ASP A 403 -42.22 0.31 -15.70
N ARG A 404 -43.15 -0.06 -14.81
CA ARG A 404 -43.68 0.81 -13.76
C ARG A 404 -43.70 0.08 -12.40
N PRO A 405 -43.21 0.71 -11.32
CA PRO A 405 -43.33 0.17 -9.96
C PRO A 405 -44.79 0.08 -9.51
N LYS A 406 -45.10 -0.92 -8.69
CA LYS A 406 -46.40 -1.12 -8.03
C LYS A 406 -46.39 -0.60 -6.60
N ASP A 407 -45.36 -0.96 -5.83
CA ASP A 407 -45.29 -0.68 -4.39
C ASP A 407 -44.52 0.63 -4.10
N TRP A 408 -43.70 1.09 -5.05
CA TRP A 408 -42.95 2.37 -4.97
C TRP A 408 -42.03 2.49 -3.75
N LYS A 409 -41.72 1.38 -3.08
CA LYS A 409 -40.89 1.36 -1.85
C LYS A 409 -39.39 1.30 -2.13
N TYR A 410 -39.00 0.49 -3.12
CA TYR A 410 -37.61 0.27 -3.53
C TYR A 410 -37.50 0.45 -5.04
N VAL A 411 -37.20 1.65 -5.53
CA VAL A 411 -37.32 1.99 -6.96
C VAL A 411 -35.96 2.24 -7.61
N PHE A 412 -35.72 1.58 -8.75
CA PHE A 412 -34.57 1.77 -9.62
C PHE A 412 -35.02 2.47 -10.91
N ALA A 413 -34.72 3.75 -11.05
CA ALA A 413 -35.32 4.59 -12.08
C ALA A 413 -34.29 5.29 -12.96
N SER A 414 -34.60 5.43 -14.25
CA SER A 414 -33.81 6.30 -15.12
C SER A 414 -34.20 7.76 -14.94
N ILE A 415 -33.24 8.68 -14.98
CA ILE A 415 -33.51 10.12 -14.86
C ILE A 415 -34.60 10.60 -15.84
N GLN A 416 -34.60 10.05 -17.05
CA GLN A 416 -35.57 10.38 -18.11
C GLN A 416 -36.99 9.92 -17.77
N SER A 417 -37.13 8.74 -17.18
CA SER A 417 -38.44 8.19 -16.80
C SER A 417 -38.97 8.90 -15.57
N LEU A 418 -38.09 9.19 -14.61
CA LEU A 418 -38.39 9.86 -13.35
C LEU A 418 -38.82 11.31 -13.56
N TYR A 419 -38.21 12.02 -14.52
CA TYR A 419 -38.56 13.40 -14.86
C TYR A 419 -40.03 13.57 -15.28
N ARG A 420 -40.66 12.51 -15.81
CA ARG A 420 -42.07 12.52 -16.25
C ARG A 420 -43.06 12.16 -15.13
N GLN A 421 -42.58 11.83 -13.93
CA GLN A 421 -43.42 11.44 -12.80
C GLN A 421 -43.48 12.56 -11.75
N GLU A 422 -44.66 12.73 -11.16
CA GLU A 422 -44.82 13.46 -9.91
C GLU A 422 -44.49 12.51 -8.75
N ILE A 423 -43.49 12.90 -7.96
CA ILE A 423 -43.01 12.10 -6.82
C ILE A 423 -43.02 13.05 -5.63
N ASP A 424 -43.61 12.58 -4.53
CA ASP A 424 -43.55 13.28 -3.26
C ASP A 424 -42.09 13.51 -2.85
N PRO A 425 -41.67 14.76 -2.57
CA PRO A 425 -40.32 15.10 -2.10
C PRO A 425 -39.79 14.20 -0.98
N GLU A 426 -40.66 13.72 -0.10
CA GLU A 426 -40.30 12.93 1.10
C GLU A 426 -40.62 11.43 0.95
N ALA A 427 -40.96 10.96 -0.26
CA ALA A 427 -41.32 9.56 -0.51
C ALA A 427 -40.22 8.53 -0.18
N TYR A 428 -38.95 8.97 -0.16
CA TYR A 428 -37.79 8.10 0.01
C TYR A 428 -36.84 8.61 1.08
N ASP A 429 -36.53 7.75 2.05
CA ASP A 429 -35.58 8.04 3.12
C ASP A 429 -34.15 8.11 2.59
N MET A 430 -33.81 7.25 1.62
CA MET A 430 -32.51 7.21 0.96
C MET A 430 -32.64 7.37 -0.55
N VAL A 431 -31.93 8.35 -1.09
CA VAL A 431 -31.76 8.55 -2.54
C VAL A 431 -30.31 8.30 -2.89
N ILE A 432 -30.08 7.40 -3.85
CA ILE A 432 -28.77 7.05 -4.37
C ILE A 432 -28.72 7.47 -5.82
N VAL A 433 -27.70 8.20 -6.22
CA VAL A 433 -27.53 8.65 -7.60
C VAL A 433 -26.15 8.21 -8.09
N ASP A 434 -26.12 7.28 -9.04
CA ASP A 434 -24.88 6.81 -9.68
C ASP A 434 -24.47 7.71 -10.84
N GLU A 435 -23.18 7.74 -11.12
CA GLU A 435 -22.52 8.69 -12.02
C GLU A 435 -22.91 10.15 -11.73
N PHE A 436 -22.77 10.53 -10.45
CA PHE A 436 -23.17 11.84 -9.93
C PHE A 436 -22.49 13.03 -10.64
N HIS A 437 -21.41 12.81 -11.38
CA HIS A 437 -20.78 13.86 -12.19
C HIS A 437 -21.73 14.46 -13.26
N HIS A 438 -22.89 13.83 -13.54
CA HIS A 438 -23.97 14.38 -14.36
C HIS A 438 -24.94 15.32 -13.62
N ALA A 439 -24.80 15.52 -12.30
CA ALA A 439 -25.78 16.22 -11.47
C ALA A 439 -26.07 17.67 -11.90
N GLU A 440 -25.11 18.32 -12.57
CA GLU A 440 -25.22 19.67 -13.11
C GLU A 440 -26.14 19.79 -14.34
N ALA A 441 -26.49 18.68 -14.97
CA ALA A 441 -27.45 18.71 -16.07
C ALA A 441 -28.82 19.22 -15.57
N PRO A 442 -29.53 20.09 -16.32
CA PRO A 442 -30.78 20.71 -15.86
C PRO A 442 -31.88 19.72 -15.44
N THR A 443 -31.82 18.48 -15.91
CA THR A 443 -32.74 17.40 -15.53
C THR A 443 -32.39 16.78 -14.18
N TYR A 444 -31.10 16.60 -13.88
CA TYR A 444 -30.63 16.12 -12.59
C TYR A 444 -30.80 17.18 -11.50
N ALA A 445 -30.36 18.42 -11.77
CA ALA A 445 -30.47 19.53 -10.82
C ALA A 445 -31.92 19.72 -10.33
N ARG A 446 -32.89 19.74 -11.25
CA ARG A 446 -34.31 19.83 -10.91
C ARG A 446 -34.83 18.67 -10.07
N LEU A 447 -34.33 17.46 -10.28
CA LEU A 447 -34.71 16.31 -9.47
C LEU A 447 -34.16 16.46 -8.04
N LEU A 448 -32.88 16.78 -7.93
CA LEU A 448 -32.18 16.92 -6.64
C LEU A 448 -32.73 18.09 -5.82
N GLU A 449 -33.13 19.19 -6.47
CA GLU A 449 -33.82 20.32 -5.82
C GLU A 449 -35.22 19.95 -5.31
N ARG A 450 -35.91 19.02 -5.99
CA ARG A 450 -37.26 18.59 -5.63
C ARG A 450 -37.29 17.59 -4.48
N LEU A 451 -36.34 16.64 -4.45
CA LEU A 451 -36.31 15.57 -3.44
C LEU A 451 -35.73 16.06 -2.11
N ARG A 452 -36.28 15.56 -0.99
CA ARG A 452 -35.85 15.88 0.38
C ARG A 452 -35.63 14.60 1.20
N PRO A 453 -34.73 13.70 0.76
CA PRO A 453 -34.46 12.48 1.51
C PRO A 453 -33.71 12.78 2.81
N ARG A 454 -33.84 11.88 3.79
CA ARG A 454 -32.98 11.88 4.98
C ARG A 454 -31.52 11.64 4.58
N VAL A 455 -31.27 10.73 3.64
CA VAL A 455 -29.94 10.35 3.16
C VAL A 455 -29.84 10.57 1.65
N LEU A 456 -28.87 11.38 1.22
CA LEU A 456 -28.51 11.52 -0.19
C LEU A 456 -27.10 10.97 -0.40
N LEU A 457 -26.97 9.95 -1.24
CA LEU A 457 -25.69 9.34 -1.56
C LEU A 457 -25.39 9.51 -3.05
N GLY A 458 -24.39 10.33 -3.36
CA GLY A 458 -23.84 10.42 -4.72
C GLY A 458 -22.73 9.40 -4.91
N LEU A 459 -22.75 8.64 -6.00
CA LEU A 459 -21.66 7.75 -6.38
C LEU A 459 -21.04 8.26 -7.66
N THR A 460 -19.72 8.46 -7.69
CA THR A 460 -19.01 8.82 -8.92
C THR A 460 -17.62 8.20 -8.91
N ALA A 461 -16.99 8.08 -10.08
CA ALA A 461 -15.56 7.81 -10.15
C ALA A 461 -14.73 9.10 -10.11
N THR A 462 -15.36 10.23 -10.42
CA THR A 462 -14.68 11.50 -10.66
C THR A 462 -15.58 12.66 -10.24
N PRO A 463 -15.20 13.47 -9.23
CA PRO A 463 -15.98 14.62 -8.78
C PRO A 463 -15.79 15.85 -9.68
N ASP A 464 -14.60 16.01 -10.28
CA ASP A 464 -14.28 17.15 -11.14
C ASP A 464 -14.76 16.92 -12.58
N ARG A 465 -15.45 17.90 -13.17
CA ARG A 465 -15.90 17.83 -14.57
C ARG A 465 -14.88 18.43 -15.53
N SER A 466 -14.89 17.92 -16.77
CA SER A 466 -14.05 18.41 -17.87
C SER A 466 -14.38 19.84 -18.34
N ASP A 467 -15.55 20.37 -17.97
CA ASP A 467 -15.97 21.74 -18.26
C ASP A 467 -15.66 22.73 -17.11
N GLY A 468 -14.96 22.28 -16.07
CA GLY A 468 -14.58 23.10 -14.91
C GLY A 468 -15.66 23.25 -13.85
N GLY A 469 -16.80 22.53 -13.96
CA GLY A 469 -17.81 22.47 -12.90
C GLY A 469 -17.46 21.45 -11.80
N ASP A 470 -17.86 21.73 -10.56
CA ASP A 470 -17.66 20.85 -9.40
C ASP A 470 -19.01 20.37 -8.83
N VAL A 471 -19.25 19.05 -8.86
CA VAL A 471 -20.48 18.45 -8.32
C VAL A 471 -20.51 18.40 -6.80
N ARG A 472 -19.36 18.64 -6.14
CA ARG A 472 -19.27 18.72 -4.67
C ARG A 472 -20.15 19.81 -4.09
N ARG A 473 -20.61 20.79 -4.87
CA ARG A 473 -21.56 21.83 -4.41
C ARG A 473 -22.87 21.26 -3.85
N TRP A 474 -23.28 20.06 -4.27
CA TRP A 474 -24.47 19.37 -3.76
C TRP A 474 -24.24 18.72 -2.39
N PHE A 475 -22.98 18.72 -1.92
CA PHE A 475 -22.48 18.06 -0.73
C PHE A 475 -21.55 19.02 0.06
N ASP A 476 -21.96 20.28 0.18
CA ASP A 476 -21.24 21.32 0.94
C ASP A 476 -19.78 21.56 0.51
N GLY A 477 -19.50 21.33 -0.79
CA GLY A 477 -18.19 21.54 -1.40
C GLY A 477 -17.19 20.42 -1.14
N ARG A 478 -17.63 19.24 -0.69
CA ARG A 478 -16.74 18.14 -0.29
C ARG A 478 -17.13 16.79 -0.91
N ALA A 479 -16.17 15.88 -0.97
CA ALA A 479 -16.41 14.45 -1.11
C ALA A 479 -16.26 13.81 0.27
N ALA A 480 -17.22 12.98 0.67
CA ALA A 480 -17.19 12.27 1.94
C ALA A 480 -16.07 11.21 1.96
N VAL A 481 -15.86 10.57 0.82
CA VAL A 481 -14.89 9.49 0.65
C VAL A 481 -14.30 9.54 -0.75
N GLU A 482 -12.99 9.39 -0.86
CA GLU A 482 -12.29 9.21 -2.14
C GLU A 482 -11.40 7.96 -2.09
N LEU A 483 -11.85 6.87 -2.72
CA LEU A 483 -11.03 5.66 -2.89
C LEU A 483 -10.14 5.82 -4.12
N HIS A 484 -8.83 5.95 -3.91
CA HIS A 484 -7.86 6.12 -4.98
C HIS A 484 -7.62 4.80 -5.74
N LEU A 485 -7.24 4.91 -7.02
CA LEU A 485 -7.01 3.75 -7.89
C LEU A 485 -5.95 2.79 -7.34
N TRP A 486 -4.93 3.33 -6.67
CA TRP A 486 -3.86 2.58 -6.04
C TRP A 486 -4.36 1.48 -5.09
N GLU A 487 -5.27 1.85 -4.19
CA GLU A 487 -5.78 0.97 -3.14
C GLU A 487 -6.61 -0.17 -3.72
N ALA A 488 -7.31 0.10 -4.83
CA ALA A 488 -8.05 -0.90 -5.56
C ALA A 488 -7.13 -1.94 -6.25
N LEU A 489 -5.97 -1.51 -6.73
CA LEU A 489 -4.97 -2.39 -7.34
C LEU A 489 -4.22 -3.22 -6.30
N GLU A 490 -3.82 -2.64 -5.17
CA GLU A 490 -3.16 -3.38 -4.07
C GLU A 490 -4.02 -4.54 -3.57
N ARG A 491 -5.34 -4.35 -3.57
CA ARG A 491 -6.30 -5.32 -3.06
C ARG A 491 -6.81 -6.29 -4.15
N GLN A 492 -6.18 -6.30 -5.34
CA GLN A 492 -6.47 -7.19 -6.49
C GLN A 492 -7.93 -7.11 -7.00
N LEU A 493 -8.60 -5.98 -6.79
CA LEU A 493 -9.98 -5.75 -7.26
C LEU A 493 -10.01 -5.32 -8.74
N LEU A 494 -8.84 -4.94 -9.26
CA LEU A 494 -8.60 -4.49 -10.61
C LEU A 494 -7.44 -5.29 -11.20
N ALA A 495 -7.45 -5.48 -12.52
CA ALA A 495 -6.34 -6.05 -13.25
C ALA A 495 -5.10 -5.14 -13.09
N PRO A 496 -3.94 -5.69 -12.72
CA PRO A 496 -2.72 -4.91 -12.62
C PRO A 496 -2.33 -4.34 -13.98
N PHE A 497 -1.57 -3.23 -14.01
CA PHE A 497 -1.19 -2.58 -15.27
C PHE A 497 0.33 -2.48 -15.48
N GLN A 498 0.76 -2.46 -16.73
CA GLN A 498 2.12 -2.11 -17.15
C GLN A 498 2.03 -0.81 -17.93
N TYR A 499 2.57 0.26 -17.36
CA TYR A 499 2.55 1.59 -17.93
C TYR A 499 3.90 1.91 -18.54
N PHE A 500 3.91 2.23 -19.83
CA PHE A 500 5.09 2.65 -20.56
C PHE A 500 4.89 4.09 -21.01
N GLY A 501 5.60 5.02 -20.38
CA GLY A 501 5.67 6.41 -20.79
C GLY A 501 6.79 6.58 -21.81
N LEU A 502 6.40 6.77 -23.06
CA LEU A 502 7.29 6.86 -24.22
C LEU A 502 7.40 8.30 -24.67
N HIS A 503 8.59 8.71 -25.09
CA HIS A 503 8.87 10.03 -25.60
C HIS A 503 8.17 10.24 -26.94
N ASP A 504 7.42 11.33 -27.01
CA ASP A 504 6.81 11.83 -28.24
C ASP A 504 7.60 13.06 -28.72
N ASP A 505 8.13 13.02 -29.95
CA ASP A 505 8.90 14.12 -30.53
C ASP A 505 8.06 15.38 -30.80
N VAL A 506 6.73 15.29 -30.63
CA VAL A 506 5.81 16.42 -30.80
C VAL A 506 5.91 17.39 -29.62
N ASP A 507 6.31 18.63 -29.90
CA ASP A 507 6.32 19.73 -28.94
C ASP A 507 4.97 20.49 -28.93
N LEU A 508 4.30 20.45 -27.78
CA LEU A 508 3.04 21.14 -27.49
C LEU A 508 3.23 22.36 -26.59
N SER A 509 4.47 22.72 -26.23
CA SER A 509 4.75 23.80 -25.27
C SER A 509 4.21 25.17 -25.72
N GLN A 510 4.21 25.40 -27.04
CA GLN A 510 3.79 26.65 -27.68
C GLN A 510 2.31 26.70 -28.08
N LEU A 511 1.57 25.59 -27.94
CA LEU A 511 0.15 25.57 -28.31
C LEU A 511 -0.69 26.40 -27.34
N ARG A 512 -1.81 26.92 -27.84
CA ARG A 512 -2.70 27.78 -27.05
C ARG A 512 -3.29 27.01 -25.88
N TRP A 513 -3.14 27.61 -24.69
CA TRP A 513 -3.67 27.08 -23.43
C TRP A 513 -4.79 27.98 -22.88
N LYS A 514 -5.94 27.40 -22.57
CA LYS A 514 -7.05 28.08 -21.89
C LYS A 514 -7.22 27.53 -20.48
N ARG A 515 -7.13 28.40 -19.47
CA ARG A 515 -7.28 28.02 -18.05
C ARG A 515 -8.65 27.35 -17.82
N GLY A 516 -8.64 26.12 -17.30
CA GLY A 516 -9.84 25.31 -17.05
C GLY A 516 -10.39 24.52 -18.25
N GLN A 517 -9.83 24.71 -19.46
CA GLN A 517 -10.23 23.97 -20.67
C GLN A 517 -9.06 23.23 -21.35
N GLY A 518 -7.82 23.51 -20.95
CA GLY A 518 -6.61 22.88 -21.47
C GLY A 518 -6.22 23.39 -22.86
N TYR A 519 -5.69 22.49 -23.69
CA TYR A 519 -5.28 22.76 -25.07
C TYR A 519 -6.46 23.01 -26.01
N ASP A 520 -6.26 23.85 -27.03
CA ASP A 520 -7.25 24.02 -28.09
C ASP A 520 -7.35 22.76 -28.97
N PRO A 521 -8.51 22.08 -29.05
CA PRO A 521 -8.65 20.83 -29.80
C PRO A 521 -8.35 20.96 -31.29
N ALA A 522 -8.58 22.14 -31.89
CA ALA A 522 -8.32 22.36 -33.31
C ALA A 522 -6.81 22.45 -33.61
N GLU A 523 -6.03 23.07 -32.73
CA GLU A 523 -4.57 23.11 -32.85
C GLU A 523 -3.97 21.71 -32.64
N LEU A 524 -4.49 20.94 -31.68
CA LEU A 524 -4.08 19.55 -31.47
C LEU A 524 -4.35 18.64 -32.68
N ASP A 525 -5.53 18.79 -33.30
CA ASP A 525 -5.89 18.02 -34.51
C ASP A 525 -4.90 18.28 -35.66
N GLY A 526 -4.53 19.55 -35.88
CA GLY A 526 -3.58 19.94 -36.94
C GLY A 526 -2.16 19.39 -36.74
N VAL A 527 -1.76 19.10 -35.50
CA VAL A 527 -0.43 18.56 -35.17
C VAL A 527 -0.40 17.03 -35.25
N TYR A 528 -1.49 16.37 -34.84
CA TYR A 528 -1.52 14.90 -34.74
C TYR A 528 -2.08 14.20 -35.99
N THR A 529 -3.10 14.75 -36.63
CA THR A 529 -3.74 14.12 -37.78
C THR A 529 -2.82 14.17 -39.00
N GLY A 530 -2.57 13.01 -39.64
CA GLY A 530 -1.68 12.92 -40.80
C GLY A 530 -0.19 12.82 -40.47
N ASN A 531 0.19 12.80 -39.18
CA ASN A 531 1.58 12.64 -38.76
C ASN A 531 2.05 11.17 -38.89
N HIS A 532 2.48 10.79 -40.09
CA HIS A 532 2.93 9.43 -40.39
C HIS A 532 4.18 9.00 -39.60
N ALA A 533 5.07 9.94 -39.25
CA ALA A 533 6.25 9.63 -38.45
C ALA A 533 5.86 9.16 -37.04
N ARG A 534 4.98 9.93 -36.38
CA ARG A 534 4.41 9.57 -35.08
C ARG A 534 3.61 8.26 -35.15
N ALA A 535 2.76 8.09 -36.16
CA ALA A 535 1.97 6.86 -36.33
C ALA A 535 2.83 5.60 -36.51
N ARG A 536 3.99 5.72 -37.17
CA ARG A 536 4.99 4.64 -37.28
C ARG A 536 5.65 4.32 -35.95
N MET A 537 6.02 5.34 -35.18
CA MET A 537 6.59 5.19 -33.85
C MET A 537 5.59 4.51 -32.89
N ILE A 538 4.33 4.92 -32.91
CA ILE A 538 3.24 4.28 -32.13
C ILE A 538 3.10 2.80 -32.51
N LEU A 539 3.02 2.47 -33.80
CA LEU A 539 2.85 1.08 -34.24
C LEU A 539 4.05 0.20 -33.84
N ARG A 540 5.27 0.73 -33.92
CA ARG A 540 6.49 0.04 -33.47
C ARG A 540 6.44 -0.25 -31.97
N ALA A 541 6.11 0.76 -31.17
CA ALA A 541 5.98 0.61 -29.71
C ALA A 541 4.92 -0.44 -29.34
N VAL A 542 3.79 -0.49 -30.05
CA VAL A 542 2.77 -1.54 -29.87
C VAL A 542 3.34 -2.92 -30.18
N GLY A 543 4.10 -3.08 -31.28
CA GLY A 543 4.73 -4.35 -31.65
C GLY A 543 5.80 -4.84 -30.66
N ASP A 544 6.53 -3.90 -30.04
CA ASP A 544 7.57 -4.21 -29.05
C ASP A 544 6.98 -4.63 -27.69
N THR A 545 5.78 -4.13 -27.35
CA THR A 545 5.20 -4.27 -26.01
C THR A 545 4.00 -5.23 -25.91
N ALA A 546 3.24 -5.42 -26.99
CA ALA A 546 2.02 -6.22 -27.02
C ALA A 546 2.01 -7.24 -28.18
N ASP A 547 1.23 -8.32 -28.02
CA ASP A 547 0.98 -9.27 -29.11
C ASP A 547 -0.09 -8.71 -30.06
N VAL A 548 0.36 -8.07 -31.13
CA VAL A 548 -0.49 -7.46 -32.17
C VAL A 548 -1.52 -8.45 -32.75
N GLY A 549 -1.20 -9.75 -32.78
CA GLY A 549 -2.07 -10.80 -33.30
C GLY A 549 -3.16 -11.25 -32.34
N ARG A 550 -3.07 -10.92 -31.04
CA ARG A 550 -4.05 -11.34 -30.02
C ARG A 550 -4.69 -10.17 -29.26
N MET A 551 -4.03 -9.02 -29.19
CA MET A 551 -4.44 -7.89 -28.36
C MET A 551 -5.86 -7.38 -28.67
N ARG A 552 -6.46 -6.78 -27.66
CA ARG A 552 -7.73 -6.06 -27.71
C ARG A 552 -7.49 -4.66 -27.15
N ALA A 553 -7.13 -3.74 -28.04
CA ALA A 553 -6.68 -2.41 -27.68
C ALA A 553 -7.75 -1.31 -27.85
N LEU A 554 -7.74 -0.33 -26.96
CA LEU A 554 -8.47 0.93 -27.10
C LEU A 554 -7.48 2.08 -27.30
N GLY A 555 -7.67 2.89 -28.34
CA GLY A 555 -6.87 4.08 -28.61
C GLY A 555 -7.64 5.37 -28.43
N PHE A 556 -7.15 6.27 -27.58
CA PHE A 556 -7.78 7.56 -27.28
C PHE A 556 -7.13 8.70 -28.07
N CYS A 557 -7.86 9.25 -29.04
CA CYS A 557 -7.42 10.27 -29.99
C CYS A 557 -7.95 11.67 -29.63
N VAL A 558 -7.32 12.71 -30.21
CA VAL A 558 -7.73 14.12 -30.00
C VAL A 558 -9.00 14.51 -30.74
N SER A 559 -9.31 13.86 -31.86
CA SER A 559 -10.41 14.24 -32.74
C SER A 559 -10.95 13.02 -33.51
N ILE A 560 -12.11 13.19 -34.15
CA ILE A 560 -12.68 12.19 -35.06
C ILE A 560 -11.73 11.91 -36.22
N GLY A 561 -11.15 12.96 -36.82
CA GLY A 561 -10.21 12.83 -37.94
C GLY A 561 -8.94 12.07 -37.54
N HIS A 562 -8.41 12.30 -36.35
CA HIS A 562 -7.27 11.55 -35.82
C HIS A 562 -7.62 10.08 -35.58
N ALA A 563 -8.80 9.78 -35.04
CA ALA A 563 -9.25 8.40 -34.81
C ALA A 563 -9.40 7.61 -36.13
N GLU A 564 -9.99 8.24 -37.15
CA GLU A 564 -10.12 7.67 -38.50
C GLU A 564 -8.73 7.45 -39.13
N PHE A 565 -7.83 8.42 -39.05
CA PHE A 565 -6.45 8.31 -39.54
C PHE A 565 -5.69 7.14 -38.90
N MET A 566 -5.76 6.97 -37.58
CA MET A 566 -5.07 5.89 -36.88
C MET A 566 -5.65 4.52 -37.22
N ALA A 567 -6.97 4.41 -37.32
CA ALA A 567 -7.64 3.17 -37.72
C ALA A 567 -7.20 2.72 -39.13
N ASP A 568 -7.15 3.66 -40.08
CA ASP A 568 -6.68 3.40 -41.44
C ASP A 568 -5.20 3.01 -41.48
N TRP A 569 -4.35 3.71 -40.71
CA TRP A 569 -2.91 3.44 -40.67
C TRP A 569 -2.60 2.06 -40.11
N PHE A 570 -3.23 1.67 -39.01
CA PHE A 570 -3.05 0.35 -38.40
C PHE A 570 -3.56 -0.76 -39.30
N THR A 571 -4.72 -0.57 -39.94
CA THR A 571 -5.29 -1.55 -40.86
C THR A 571 -4.39 -1.77 -42.09
N LYS A 572 -3.84 -0.69 -42.66
CA LYS A 572 -2.85 -0.78 -43.76
C LYS A 572 -1.58 -1.52 -43.37
N ALA A 573 -1.20 -1.47 -42.10
CA ALA A 573 -0.05 -2.19 -41.57
C ALA A 573 -0.37 -3.64 -41.14
N GLY A 574 -1.56 -4.16 -41.44
CA GLY A 574 -1.96 -5.54 -41.15
C GLY A 574 -2.58 -5.74 -39.77
N VAL A 575 -2.98 -4.66 -39.07
CA VAL A 575 -3.63 -4.71 -37.76
C VAL A 575 -5.09 -4.27 -37.89
N PRO A 576 -6.05 -5.19 -37.98
CA PRO A 576 -7.47 -4.86 -38.18
C PRO A 576 -7.98 -3.89 -37.11
N SER A 577 -8.36 -2.68 -37.52
CA SER A 577 -8.69 -1.58 -36.61
C SER A 577 -9.89 -0.79 -37.13
N ALA A 578 -10.65 -0.17 -36.22
CA ALA A 578 -11.80 0.67 -36.59
C ALA A 578 -11.91 1.91 -35.69
N ALA A 579 -12.49 2.99 -36.21
CA ALA A 579 -12.83 4.18 -35.44
C ALA A 579 -14.28 4.11 -34.94
N VAL A 580 -14.50 4.34 -33.64
CA VAL A 580 -15.83 4.42 -33.03
C VAL A 580 -16.09 5.86 -32.59
N THR A 581 -16.94 6.54 -33.35
CA THR A 581 -17.19 7.98 -33.23
C THR A 581 -18.69 8.28 -33.10
N SER A 582 -19.05 9.50 -32.71
CA SER A 582 -20.45 9.90 -32.50
C SER A 582 -21.28 9.93 -33.78
N ARG A 583 -20.63 9.75 -34.94
CA ARG A 583 -21.27 9.63 -36.26
C ARG A 583 -21.81 8.21 -36.54
N VAL A 584 -21.34 7.20 -35.79
CA VAL A 584 -21.79 5.82 -35.92
C VAL A 584 -23.08 5.63 -35.13
N ASP A 585 -24.12 5.06 -35.75
CA ASP A 585 -25.39 4.79 -35.09
C ASP A 585 -25.29 3.63 -34.07
N ALA A 586 -26.36 3.43 -33.29
CA ALA A 586 -26.35 2.42 -32.22
C ALA A 586 -26.16 0.99 -32.75
N ALA A 587 -26.73 0.68 -33.91
CA ALA A 587 -26.63 -0.64 -34.54
C ALA A 587 -25.21 -0.91 -35.06
N GLY A 588 -24.61 0.04 -35.79
CA GLY A 588 -23.23 -0.04 -36.27
C GLY A 588 -22.22 -0.13 -35.13
N ARG A 589 -22.44 0.63 -34.05
CA ARG A 589 -21.61 0.54 -32.84
C ARG A 589 -21.66 -0.85 -32.22
N GLN A 590 -22.85 -1.45 -32.11
CA GLN A 590 -23.00 -2.80 -31.56
C GLN A 590 -22.31 -3.85 -32.44
N ALA A 591 -22.34 -3.69 -33.77
CA ALA A 591 -21.62 -4.56 -34.70
C ALA A 591 -20.10 -4.48 -34.49
N LEU A 592 -19.54 -3.27 -34.41
CA LEU A 592 -18.10 -3.07 -34.15
C LEU A 592 -17.67 -3.64 -32.80
N LEU A 593 -18.46 -3.45 -31.75
CA LEU A 593 -18.20 -4.04 -30.43
C LEU A 593 -18.25 -5.57 -30.46
N THR A 594 -19.14 -6.16 -31.26
CA THR A 594 -19.22 -7.61 -31.44
C THR A 594 -17.99 -8.16 -32.18
N ALA A 595 -17.59 -7.51 -33.29
CA ALA A 595 -16.37 -7.85 -34.02
C ALA A 595 -15.11 -7.75 -33.14
N PHE A 596 -15.05 -6.73 -32.27
CA PHE A 596 -13.97 -6.57 -31.30
C PHE A 596 -13.96 -7.68 -30.24
N ARG A 597 -15.13 -8.08 -29.71
CA ARG A 597 -15.26 -9.23 -28.79
C ARG A 597 -14.79 -10.54 -29.43
N ASN A 598 -15.12 -10.75 -30.71
CA ASN A 598 -14.76 -11.92 -31.49
C ASN A 598 -13.30 -11.93 -31.99
N ARG A 599 -12.50 -10.91 -31.67
CA ARG A 599 -11.10 -10.74 -32.16
C ARG A 599 -10.97 -10.57 -33.68
N GLU A 600 -12.04 -10.17 -34.36
CA GLU A 600 -12.00 -9.76 -35.77
C GLU A 600 -11.35 -8.38 -35.90
N LEU A 601 -11.55 -7.50 -34.91
CA LEU A 601 -10.85 -6.24 -34.74
C LEU A 601 -9.88 -6.34 -33.55
N ARG A 602 -8.69 -5.75 -33.72
CA ARG A 602 -7.63 -5.69 -32.70
C ARG A 602 -7.60 -4.36 -31.97
N VAL A 603 -7.95 -3.27 -32.66
CA VAL A 603 -7.93 -1.92 -32.08
C VAL A 603 -9.21 -1.16 -32.39
N LEU A 604 -9.78 -0.52 -31.36
CA LEU A 604 -10.81 0.50 -31.55
C LEU A 604 -10.25 1.87 -31.17
N PHE A 605 -10.24 2.80 -32.13
CA PHE A 605 -9.87 4.19 -31.90
C PHE A 605 -11.11 5.02 -31.58
N THR A 606 -11.04 5.87 -30.56
CA THR A 606 -12.15 6.72 -30.14
C THR A 606 -11.67 8.08 -29.65
N VAL A 607 -12.61 9.01 -29.46
CA VAL A 607 -12.34 10.31 -28.83
C VAL A 607 -12.84 10.25 -27.38
N ASP A 608 -14.16 10.34 -27.16
CA ASP A 608 -14.75 10.34 -25.82
C ASP A 608 -15.86 9.30 -25.61
N LEU A 609 -16.24 8.53 -26.64
CA LEU A 609 -17.39 7.61 -26.59
C LEU A 609 -17.24 6.46 -25.61
N PHE A 610 -16.00 6.06 -25.31
CA PHE A 610 -15.71 5.02 -24.33
C PHE A 610 -15.26 5.58 -22.98
N ASN A 611 -15.36 6.90 -22.77
CA ASN A 611 -15.07 7.47 -21.47
C ASN A 611 -16.09 7.01 -20.42
N GLU A 612 -17.34 6.70 -20.78
CA GLU A 612 -18.42 6.29 -19.87
C GLU A 612 -19.36 5.21 -20.47
N GLY A 613 -19.90 4.32 -19.63
CA GLY A 613 -21.08 3.51 -19.98
C GLY A 613 -20.92 2.31 -20.92
N VAL A 614 -19.70 1.83 -21.22
CA VAL A 614 -19.48 0.60 -22.00
C VAL A 614 -18.66 -0.40 -21.21
N ASP A 615 -19.18 -1.64 -21.06
CA ASP A 615 -18.54 -2.73 -20.34
C ASP A 615 -17.73 -3.64 -21.30
N LEU A 616 -16.40 -3.47 -21.28
CA LEU A 616 -15.44 -4.24 -22.09
C LEU A 616 -14.31 -4.78 -21.20
N PRO A 617 -14.57 -5.78 -20.34
CA PRO A 617 -13.58 -6.30 -19.40
C PRO A 617 -12.37 -6.91 -20.12
N MET A 618 -12.58 -7.39 -21.35
CA MET A 618 -11.58 -8.06 -22.15
C MET A 618 -10.48 -7.18 -22.76
N VAL A 619 -10.54 -5.86 -22.58
CA VAL A 619 -9.52 -4.91 -23.07
C VAL A 619 -8.22 -5.12 -22.31
N ASP A 620 -7.15 -5.44 -23.04
CA ASP A 620 -5.82 -5.74 -22.49
C ASP A 620 -4.77 -4.68 -22.81
N THR A 621 -5.09 -3.73 -23.70
CA THR A 621 -4.16 -2.69 -24.15
C THR A 621 -4.84 -1.32 -24.24
N ILE A 622 -4.22 -0.27 -23.73
CA ILE A 622 -4.67 1.12 -23.87
C ILE A 622 -3.57 1.96 -24.53
N LEU A 623 -3.95 2.70 -25.57
CA LEU A 623 -3.10 3.67 -26.26
C LEU A 623 -3.57 5.08 -25.91
N MET A 624 -2.78 5.82 -25.14
CA MET A 624 -3.04 7.22 -24.82
C MET A 624 -2.36 8.10 -25.87
N LEU A 625 -3.11 8.45 -26.92
CA LEU A 625 -2.58 9.17 -28.08
C LEU A 625 -2.84 10.67 -28.06
N ARG A 626 -3.41 11.18 -26.94
CA ARG A 626 -3.78 12.58 -26.72
C ARG A 626 -3.21 13.10 -25.39
N PRO A 627 -2.86 14.39 -25.30
CA PRO A 627 -2.45 15.02 -24.04
C PRO A 627 -3.67 15.12 -23.11
N THR A 628 -3.81 14.16 -22.20
CA THR A 628 -4.92 14.12 -21.24
C THR A 628 -4.51 14.82 -19.96
N GLU A 629 -4.80 16.12 -19.84
CA GLU A 629 -4.50 16.93 -18.65
C GLU A 629 -5.34 16.48 -17.45
N SER A 630 -6.65 16.33 -17.67
CA SER A 630 -7.60 16.02 -16.61
C SER A 630 -7.31 14.63 -16.03
N ALA A 631 -6.97 14.59 -14.73
CA ALA A 631 -6.79 13.35 -13.99
C ALA A 631 -8.06 12.49 -14.02
N THR A 632 -9.24 13.12 -14.01
CA THR A 632 -10.56 12.49 -14.19
C THR A 632 -10.62 11.68 -15.49
N ILE A 633 -10.37 12.34 -16.63
CA ILE A 633 -10.45 11.68 -17.94
C ILE A 633 -9.39 10.58 -18.04
N PHE A 634 -8.17 10.85 -17.56
CA PHE A 634 -7.07 9.88 -17.55
C PHE A 634 -7.45 8.60 -16.78
N LEU A 635 -8.01 8.74 -15.57
CA LEU A 635 -8.46 7.60 -14.77
C LEU A 635 -9.66 6.88 -15.38
N GLN A 636 -10.62 7.60 -15.96
CA GLN A 636 -11.76 6.99 -16.64
C GLN A 636 -11.30 6.12 -17.81
N GLN A 637 -10.37 6.63 -18.63
CA GLN A 637 -9.78 5.91 -19.75
C GLN A 637 -9.03 4.67 -19.29
N LEU A 638 -8.13 4.84 -18.31
CA LEU A 638 -7.36 3.74 -17.74
C LEU A 638 -8.27 2.67 -17.12
N GLY A 639 -9.29 3.08 -16.35
CA GLY A 639 -10.27 2.22 -15.69
C GLY A 639 -11.08 1.32 -16.62
N ARG A 640 -11.09 1.58 -17.93
CA ARG A 640 -11.69 0.67 -18.93
C ARG A 640 -10.86 -0.61 -19.09
N GLY A 641 -9.54 -0.50 -19.04
CA GLY A 641 -8.63 -1.63 -19.16
C GLY A 641 -8.38 -2.36 -17.85
N LEU A 642 -8.70 -1.75 -16.69
CA LEU A 642 -8.38 -2.29 -15.37
C LEU A 642 -9.42 -3.30 -14.83
N ARG A 643 -10.47 -3.62 -15.56
CA ARG A 643 -11.44 -4.66 -15.13
C ARG A 643 -10.80 -6.05 -15.18
N LEU A 644 -11.18 -6.97 -14.31
CA LEU A 644 -10.70 -8.35 -14.38
C LEU A 644 -11.34 -9.11 -15.55
N ASP A 645 -10.58 -10.00 -16.19
CA ASP A 645 -11.01 -10.90 -17.26
C ASP A 645 -10.06 -12.12 -17.26
N ASP A 646 -10.59 -13.34 -17.36
CA ASP A 646 -9.80 -14.58 -17.21
C ASP A 646 -8.66 -14.70 -18.25
N ASP A 647 -8.87 -14.08 -19.41
CA ASP A 647 -7.95 -14.10 -20.53
C ASP A 647 -6.93 -12.93 -20.48
N LYS A 648 -6.92 -12.15 -19.39
CA LYS A 648 -6.14 -10.92 -19.23
C LYS A 648 -5.29 -10.93 -17.94
N PRO A 649 -3.99 -11.23 -18.03
CA PRO A 649 -3.10 -11.23 -16.86
C PRO A 649 -2.73 -9.81 -16.38
N CYS A 650 -2.72 -8.82 -17.29
CA CYS A 650 -2.51 -7.41 -16.97
C CYS A 650 -2.96 -6.51 -18.12
N LEU A 651 -3.15 -5.23 -17.81
CA LEU A 651 -3.38 -4.17 -18.77
C LEU A 651 -2.05 -3.55 -19.23
N THR A 652 -1.76 -3.53 -20.52
CA THR A 652 -0.65 -2.76 -21.08
C THR A 652 -1.12 -1.34 -21.43
N VAL A 653 -0.40 -0.32 -20.97
CA VAL A 653 -0.72 1.10 -21.22
C VAL A 653 0.48 1.75 -21.90
N LEU A 654 0.25 2.31 -23.08
CA LEU A 654 1.25 3.07 -23.82
C LEU A 654 0.84 4.54 -23.81
N ASP A 655 1.61 5.38 -23.11
CA ASP A 655 1.39 6.83 -23.05
C ASP A 655 2.51 7.57 -23.76
N PHE A 656 2.15 8.38 -24.76
CA PHE A 656 3.10 9.12 -25.59
C PHE A 656 3.24 10.55 -25.07
N ILE A 657 4.36 10.79 -24.37
CA ILE A 657 4.66 11.99 -23.60
C ILE A 657 5.60 12.91 -24.38
N GLY A 658 5.03 13.99 -24.94
CA GLY A 658 5.79 15.05 -25.61
C GLY A 658 6.08 16.27 -24.74
N GLY A 659 6.67 17.29 -25.35
CA GLY A 659 6.91 18.59 -24.70
C GLY A 659 5.60 19.26 -24.32
N GLN A 660 5.23 19.27 -23.04
CA GLN A 660 3.97 19.87 -22.60
C GLN A 660 4.11 21.37 -22.29
N ASN A 661 2.97 22.07 -22.26
CA ASN A 661 2.88 23.44 -21.77
C ASN A 661 3.23 23.48 -20.27
N ALA A 662 3.81 24.59 -19.81
CA ALA A 662 4.21 24.77 -18.41
C ALA A 662 3.03 24.62 -17.42
N ASN A 663 1.80 24.89 -17.87
CA ASN A 663 0.59 24.75 -17.05
C ASN A 663 0.04 23.32 -16.99
N PHE A 664 0.59 22.35 -17.75
CA PHE A 664 0.15 20.97 -17.71
C PHE A 664 0.51 20.33 -16.36
N ARG A 665 -0.47 19.70 -15.69
CA ARG A 665 -0.34 19.22 -14.30
C ARG A 665 -0.10 17.71 -14.22
N PHE A 666 1.13 17.26 -14.48
CA PHE A 666 1.49 15.84 -14.35
C PHE A 666 1.29 15.31 -12.93
N ASP A 667 1.49 16.16 -11.92
CA ASP A 667 1.33 15.78 -10.52
C ASP A 667 -0.07 15.27 -10.19
N LEU A 668 -1.13 15.82 -10.80
CA LEU A 668 -2.50 15.35 -10.56
C LEU A 668 -2.71 13.94 -11.11
N ARG A 669 -2.21 13.63 -12.31
CA ARG A 669 -2.29 12.29 -12.92
C ARG A 669 -1.52 11.25 -12.12
N TRP A 670 -0.29 11.57 -11.74
CA TRP A 670 0.56 10.63 -11.01
C TRP A 670 0.06 10.40 -9.60
N ARG A 671 -0.44 11.43 -8.90
CA ARG A 671 -1.11 11.23 -7.59
C ARG A 671 -2.34 10.35 -7.72
N ALA A 672 -3.18 10.61 -8.72
CA ALA A 672 -4.35 9.78 -9.03
C ALA A 672 -3.99 8.31 -9.29
N LEU A 673 -2.87 8.06 -9.98
CA LEU A 673 -2.39 6.70 -10.26
C LEU A 673 -1.73 6.04 -9.04
N THR A 674 -0.96 6.81 -8.28
CA THR A 674 -0.03 6.27 -7.26
C THR A 674 -0.52 6.37 -5.81
N GLY A 675 -1.52 7.18 -5.53
CA GLY A 675 -1.97 7.45 -4.16
C GLY A 675 -0.93 8.13 -3.26
N VAL A 676 0.29 8.40 -3.75
CA VAL A 676 1.36 8.99 -2.96
C VAL A 676 1.21 10.51 -2.88
N SER A 677 1.73 11.10 -1.79
CA SER A 677 1.74 12.55 -1.63
C SER A 677 2.49 13.23 -2.78
N ARG A 678 2.13 14.48 -3.09
CA ARG A 678 2.70 15.26 -4.22
C ARG A 678 4.23 15.30 -4.24
N ARG A 679 4.86 15.26 -3.06
CA ARG A 679 6.33 15.23 -2.93
C ARG A 679 6.92 13.83 -3.11
N ALA A 680 6.22 12.80 -2.66
CA ALA A 680 6.61 11.41 -2.89
C ALA A 680 6.54 11.04 -4.37
N VAL A 681 5.69 11.70 -5.17
CA VAL A 681 5.64 11.49 -6.64
C VAL A 681 6.98 11.82 -7.29
N GLU A 682 7.66 12.90 -6.89
CA GLU A 682 8.97 13.23 -7.49
C GLU A 682 10.02 12.16 -7.19
N ALA A 683 10.07 11.67 -5.95
CA ALA A 683 10.96 10.58 -5.57
C ALA A 683 10.58 9.28 -6.29
N ALA A 684 9.29 8.95 -6.36
CA ALA A 684 8.80 7.77 -7.05
C ALA A 684 9.14 7.79 -8.54
N VAL A 685 8.95 8.91 -9.24
CA VAL A 685 9.35 9.05 -10.65
C VAL A 685 10.86 8.88 -10.81
N ARG A 686 11.66 9.42 -9.89
CA ARG A 686 13.12 9.32 -9.94
C ARG A 686 13.62 7.89 -9.75
N ASP A 687 12.98 7.14 -8.86
CA ASP A 687 13.38 5.80 -8.46
C ASP A 687 12.57 4.70 -9.17
N ASP A 688 11.90 5.03 -10.28
CA ASP A 688 11.12 4.11 -11.14
C ASP A 688 9.99 3.37 -10.39
N PHE A 689 9.32 4.11 -9.51
CA PHE A 689 8.16 3.70 -8.73
C PHE A 689 8.38 2.38 -7.97
N PRO A 690 9.29 2.34 -6.97
CA PRO A 690 9.67 1.10 -6.29
C PRO A 690 8.54 0.51 -5.44
N SER A 691 7.54 1.31 -5.09
CA SER A 691 6.45 0.95 -4.18
C SER A 691 5.11 0.63 -4.86
N LEU A 692 5.06 0.43 -6.18
CA LEU A 692 3.80 0.15 -6.90
C LEU A 692 3.02 -1.05 -6.33
N PRO A 693 1.68 -1.09 -6.44
CA PRO A 693 0.87 -2.24 -6.10
C PRO A 693 1.36 -3.49 -6.81
N SER A 694 1.06 -4.65 -6.22
CA SER A 694 1.49 -5.91 -6.79
C SER A 694 1.07 -6.03 -8.26
N GLY A 695 2.04 -6.39 -9.11
CA GLY A 695 1.81 -6.68 -10.52
C GLY A 695 1.74 -5.46 -11.40
N CYS A 696 1.73 -4.27 -10.80
CA CYS A 696 1.81 -3.01 -11.50
C CYS A 696 3.28 -2.66 -11.78
N HIS A 697 3.53 -2.11 -12.96
CA HIS A 697 4.84 -1.65 -13.38
C HIS A 697 4.68 -0.31 -14.09
N VAL A 698 5.55 0.64 -13.81
CA VAL A 698 5.64 1.91 -14.53
C VAL A 698 7.07 2.06 -15.00
N GLU A 699 7.24 2.17 -16.31
CA GLU A 699 8.52 2.45 -16.96
C GLU A 699 8.37 3.76 -17.74
N LEU A 700 9.25 4.70 -17.46
CA LEU A 700 9.36 5.93 -18.24
C LEU A 700 10.68 5.87 -18.99
N ASP A 701 10.66 6.14 -20.29
CA ASP A 701 11.91 6.30 -21.01
C ASP A 701 12.69 7.52 -20.46
N ARG A 702 13.99 7.57 -20.77
CA ARG A 702 14.89 8.57 -20.19
C ARG A 702 14.42 10.00 -20.44
N VAL A 703 13.91 10.30 -21.64
CA VAL A 703 13.54 11.66 -22.05
C VAL A 703 12.18 12.03 -21.45
N ALA A 704 11.21 11.13 -21.48
CA ALA A 704 9.91 11.30 -20.84
C ALA A 704 10.06 11.52 -19.32
N LYS A 705 10.96 10.77 -18.66
CA LYS A 705 11.29 10.94 -17.24
C LYS A 705 11.84 12.34 -16.94
N GLU A 706 12.75 12.86 -17.76
CA GLU A 706 13.28 14.22 -17.63
C GLU A 706 12.19 15.28 -17.79
N VAL A 707 11.30 15.14 -18.79
CA VAL A 707 10.17 16.06 -19.03
C VAL A 707 9.21 16.09 -17.83
N VAL A 708 8.84 14.92 -17.31
CA VAL A 708 7.95 14.80 -16.14
C VAL A 708 8.60 15.42 -14.90
N LEU A 709 9.88 15.12 -14.61
CA LEU A 709 10.57 15.67 -13.44
C LEU A 709 10.73 17.20 -13.51
N ALA A 710 11.00 17.75 -14.69
CA ALA A 710 11.08 19.20 -14.87
C ALA A 710 9.75 19.89 -14.54
N ASN A 711 8.63 19.34 -15.03
CA ASN A 711 7.29 19.85 -14.76
C ASN A 711 6.89 19.75 -13.28
N LEU A 712 7.19 18.62 -12.63
CA LEU A 712 6.91 18.42 -11.19
C LEU A 712 7.64 19.44 -10.32
N LYS A 713 8.90 19.77 -10.65
CA LYS A 713 9.70 20.78 -9.91
C LYS A 713 9.15 22.19 -10.07
N SER A 714 8.65 22.55 -11.26
CA SER A 714 8.07 23.89 -11.49
C SER A 714 6.70 24.09 -10.85
N ALA A 715 5.96 23.03 -10.53
CA ALA A 715 4.57 23.10 -10.07
C ALA A 715 4.39 23.26 -8.54
N LEU A 716 5.45 23.22 -7.72
CA LEU A 716 5.38 23.19 -6.25
C LEU A 716 5.68 24.55 -5.58
N PRO A 717 4.72 25.18 -4.85
CA PRO A 717 5.00 26.33 -3.98
C PRO A 717 5.43 25.89 -2.56
N ASN A 718 6.15 24.77 -2.40
CA ASN A 718 6.54 24.25 -1.07
C ASN A 718 7.68 25.04 -0.40
N SER A 719 8.19 26.07 -1.08
CA SER A 719 9.13 27.00 -0.47
C SER A 719 8.36 28.00 0.39
N LYS A 720 9.01 28.49 1.45
CA LYS A 720 8.49 29.60 2.27
C LYS A 720 7.98 30.76 1.40
N ASN A 721 8.71 31.09 0.33
CA ASN A 721 8.34 32.17 -0.58
C ASN A 721 7.12 31.83 -1.45
N GLY A 722 6.97 30.56 -1.85
CA GLY A 722 5.80 30.08 -2.58
C GLY A 722 4.53 30.19 -1.75
N LEU A 723 4.53 29.65 -0.52
CA LEU A 723 3.37 29.74 0.39
C LEU A 723 2.98 31.19 0.70
N VAL A 724 3.97 32.07 0.88
CA VAL A 724 3.72 33.51 1.10
C VAL A 724 3.11 34.17 -0.14
N ALA A 725 3.56 33.81 -1.34
CA ALA A 725 3.00 34.35 -2.58
C ALA A 725 1.54 33.91 -2.80
N GLU A 726 1.24 32.62 -2.58
CA GLU A 726 -0.12 32.07 -2.66
C GLU A 726 -1.07 32.78 -1.69
N LEU A 727 -0.66 32.92 -0.42
CA LEU A 727 -1.49 33.59 0.58
C LEU A 727 -1.70 35.08 0.25
N ARG A 728 -0.68 35.77 -0.28
CA ARG A 728 -0.84 37.16 -0.75
C ARG A 728 -1.82 37.28 -1.90
N GLN A 729 -1.87 36.28 -2.78
CA GLN A 729 -2.78 36.26 -3.92
C GLN A 729 -4.22 35.99 -3.49
N LEU A 730 -4.43 35.10 -2.52
CA LEU A 730 -5.76 34.78 -1.97
C LEU A 730 -6.30 35.89 -1.04
N GLY A 731 -5.41 36.64 -0.37
CA GLY A 731 -5.79 37.70 0.55
C GLY A 731 -6.04 37.18 1.98
N ASP A 732 -6.83 37.92 2.77
CA ASP A 732 -7.15 37.54 4.14
C ASP A 732 -8.24 36.45 4.19
N VAL A 733 -7.80 35.21 4.04
CA VAL A 733 -8.63 34.01 4.10
C VAL A 733 -8.42 33.24 5.40
N SER A 734 -9.34 32.32 5.72
CA SER A 734 -9.17 31.37 6.83
C SER A 734 -8.15 30.27 6.48
N LEU A 735 -7.64 29.55 7.48
CA LEU A 735 -6.77 28.38 7.24
C LEU A 735 -7.47 27.32 6.38
N ALA A 736 -8.74 27.01 6.70
CA ALA A 736 -9.52 26.02 5.95
C ALA A 736 -9.68 26.41 4.47
N GLU A 737 -9.96 27.69 4.21
CA GLU A 737 -10.07 28.23 2.86
C GLU A 737 -8.72 28.20 2.13
N PHE A 738 -7.63 28.61 2.79
CA PHE A 738 -6.29 28.54 2.21
C PHE A 738 -5.90 27.12 1.79
N LEU A 739 -6.13 26.12 2.65
CA LEU A 739 -5.82 24.72 2.34
C LEU A 739 -6.67 24.21 1.16
N ARG A 740 -7.96 24.54 1.12
CA ARG A 740 -8.86 24.17 0.03
C ARG A 740 -8.44 24.77 -1.32
N GLU A 741 -8.15 26.07 -1.38
CA GLU A 741 -7.80 26.75 -2.63
C GLU A 741 -6.41 26.35 -3.16
N THR A 742 -5.47 26.02 -2.26
CA THR A 742 -4.11 25.63 -2.64
C THR A 742 -3.94 24.12 -2.85
N GLY A 743 -4.85 23.30 -2.32
CA GLY A 743 -4.73 21.85 -2.29
C GLY A 743 -3.55 21.35 -1.45
N LEU A 744 -3.11 22.16 -0.47
CA LEU A 744 -2.08 21.81 0.51
C LEU A 744 -2.68 21.11 1.71
N GLU A 745 -1.88 20.27 2.37
CA GLU A 745 -2.25 19.67 3.65
C GLU A 745 -1.89 20.61 4.80
N ILE A 746 -2.61 20.50 5.93
CA ILE A 746 -2.33 21.35 7.11
C ILE A 746 -0.89 21.18 7.57
N GLU A 747 -0.34 19.96 7.48
CA GLU A 747 1.04 19.63 7.82
C GLU A 747 2.02 20.50 7.03
N ASP A 748 1.76 20.85 5.77
CA ASP A 748 2.67 21.67 4.94
C ASP A 748 2.88 23.08 5.51
N VAL A 749 1.90 23.62 6.25
CA VAL A 749 1.98 24.93 6.92
C VAL A 749 2.82 24.85 8.20
N TYR A 750 2.80 23.72 8.90
CA TYR A 750 3.44 23.55 10.22
C TYR A 750 4.78 22.79 10.18
N ARG A 751 5.10 22.14 9.05
CA ARG A 751 6.32 21.32 8.88
C ARG A 751 7.63 22.10 8.93
N SER A 752 7.59 23.43 8.80
CA SER A 752 8.79 24.28 8.90
C SER A 752 8.69 25.27 10.06
N ALA A 753 9.61 25.13 11.00
CA ALA A 753 9.81 26.09 12.08
C ALA A 753 10.12 27.52 11.59
N SER A 754 10.56 27.69 10.33
CA SER A 754 10.86 29.00 9.73
C SER A 754 9.62 29.78 9.27
N ILE A 755 8.49 29.09 9.12
CA ILE A 755 7.18 29.65 8.82
C ILE A 755 6.49 30.05 10.13
N GLY A 756 6.56 29.18 11.14
CA GLY A 756 6.00 29.46 12.47
C GLY A 756 4.50 29.15 12.59
N GLY A 757 3.98 28.24 11.76
CA GLY A 757 2.57 27.89 11.68
C GLY A 757 1.77 28.88 10.85
N TRP A 758 0.44 28.79 10.93
CA TRP A 758 -0.49 29.64 10.19
C TRP A 758 -0.37 31.11 10.61
N GLY A 759 -0.25 31.40 11.92
CA GLY A 759 -0.04 32.76 12.40
C GLY A 759 1.28 33.36 11.89
N GLY A 760 2.33 32.55 11.80
CA GLY A 760 3.60 32.98 11.23
C GLY A 760 3.53 33.23 9.72
N LEU A 761 2.83 32.38 8.97
CA LEU A 761 2.60 32.56 7.54
C LEU A 761 1.83 33.86 7.23
N ARG A 762 0.76 34.16 7.99
CA ARG A 762 -0.01 35.40 7.86
C ARG A 762 0.84 36.66 8.09
N ARG A 763 1.74 36.62 9.09
CA ARG A 763 2.70 37.72 9.33
C ARG A 763 3.71 37.88 8.20
N LEU A 764 4.25 36.77 7.67
CA LEU A 764 5.17 36.81 6.51
C LEU A 764 4.51 37.32 5.23
N ALA A 765 3.22 37.03 5.04
CA ALA A 765 2.42 37.55 3.93
C ALA A 765 2.10 39.04 4.07
N GLY A 766 2.20 39.61 5.28
CA GLY A 766 1.83 41.00 5.57
C GLY A 766 0.34 41.20 5.82
N ILE A 767 -0.41 40.12 6.07
CA ILE A 767 -1.84 40.14 6.38
C ILE A 767 -2.07 40.46 7.87
N ASP A 768 -1.23 39.89 8.75
CA ASP A 768 -1.26 40.15 10.17
C ASP A 768 -0.05 41.01 10.58
N SER A 769 -0.31 42.12 11.28
CA SER A 769 0.69 43.07 11.78
C SER A 769 0.92 42.97 13.29
N SER A 770 0.28 42.00 13.97
CA SER A 770 0.45 41.78 15.40
C SER A 770 1.90 41.42 15.75
N ALA A 771 2.41 42.02 16.82
CA ALA A 771 3.74 41.70 17.34
C ALA A 771 3.70 40.32 18.01
N ALA A 772 4.71 39.48 17.71
CA ALA A 772 4.86 38.19 18.38
C ALA A 772 5.17 38.40 19.86
N GLY A 773 4.31 37.90 20.75
CA GLY A 773 4.62 37.90 22.18
C GLY A 773 5.63 36.82 22.56
N PRO A 774 5.98 36.71 23.86
CA PRO A 774 7.09 35.89 24.33
C PRO A 774 6.89 34.38 24.12
N ASP A 775 5.63 33.91 24.05
CA ASP A 775 5.29 32.50 23.92
C ASP A 775 4.94 32.07 22.49
N ASP A 776 4.84 33.04 21.57
CA ASP A 776 4.37 32.83 20.19
C ASP A 776 5.09 31.68 19.47
N ARG A 777 6.41 31.59 19.60
CA ARG A 777 7.23 30.57 18.94
C ARG A 777 7.02 29.18 19.53
N GLU A 778 6.85 29.10 20.86
CA GLU A 778 6.63 27.83 21.56
C GLU A 778 5.25 27.28 21.24
N LEU A 779 4.23 28.15 21.31
CA LEU A 779 2.85 27.82 20.96
C LEU A 779 2.73 27.38 19.50
N GLY A 780 3.34 28.09 18.54
CA GLY A 780 3.32 27.68 17.13
C GLY A 780 3.89 26.27 16.90
N ARG A 781 4.94 25.89 17.63
CA ARG A 781 5.48 24.52 17.60
C ARG A 781 4.55 23.51 18.28
N ALA A 782 3.87 23.91 19.35
CA ALA A 782 2.92 23.05 20.04
C ALA A 782 1.72 22.71 19.17
N ILE A 783 1.19 23.70 18.45
CA ILE A 783 0.10 23.51 17.48
C ILE A 783 0.50 22.47 16.42
N GLY A 784 1.71 22.59 15.85
CA GLY A 784 2.22 21.61 14.88
C GLY A 784 2.32 20.18 15.44
N ARG A 785 2.63 20.01 16.73
CA ARG A 785 2.67 18.70 17.40
C ARG A 785 1.29 18.14 17.79
N MET A 786 0.23 18.93 17.63
CA MET A 786 -1.16 18.58 17.97
C MET A 786 -2.01 18.26 16.75
N LEU A 787 -1.44 18.26 15.54
CA LEU A 787 -2.18 17.99 14.30
C LEU A 787 -2.74 16.56 14.21
N HIS A 788 -2.34 15.66 15.12
CA HIS A 788 -2.86 14.29 15.22
C HIS A 788 -4.18 14.16 15.99
N ILE A 789 -4.67 15.23 16.63
CA ILE A 789 -5.91 15.15 17.42
C ILE A 789 -7.10 14.87 16.50
N ASP A 790 -7.81 13.78 16.76
CA ASP A 790 -8.92 13.26 15.95
C ASP A 790 -10.12 12.80 16.81
N ASP A 791 -10.25 13.32 18.04
CA ASP A 791 -11.44 13.13 18.87
C ASP A 791 -12.14 14.43 19.24
N VAL A 792 -13.46 14.32 19.37
CA VAL A 792 -14.36 15.45 19.61
C VAL A 792 -14.09 16.13 20.96
N ASP A 793 -13.78 15.36 22.00
CA ASP A 793 -13.64 15.87 23.37
C ASP A 793 -12.45 16.83 23.50
N ARG A 794 -11.27 16.46 22.95
CA ARG A 794 -10.09 17.32 22.93
C ARG A 794 -10.27 18.54 22.05
N LEU A 795 -10.91 18.39 20.88
CA LEU A 795 -11.15 19.52 19.97
C LEU A 795 -12.13 20.54 20.54
N ASP A 796 -13.20 20.08 21.21
CA ASP A 796 -14.14 20.97 21.91
C ASP A 796 -13.48 21.69 23.08
N LEU A 797 -12.66 20.98 23.87
CA LEU A 797 -11.88 21.61 24.92
C LEU A 797 -10.94 22.67 24.33
N LEU A 798 -10.24 22.36 23.24
CA LEU A 798 -9.29 23.27 22.61
C LEU A 798 -10.00 24.52 22.09
N ALA A 799 -11.15 24.37 21.44
CA ALA A 799 -11.95 25.49 20.93
C ALA A 799 -12.48 26.38 22.06
N ARG A 800 -13.00 25.79 23.15
CA ARG A 800 -13.48 26.52 24.34
C ARG A 800 -12.36 27.28 25.03
N VAL A 801 -11.22 26.63 25.29
CA VAL A 801 -10.03 27.27 25.88
C VAL A 801 -9.53 28.39 24.99
N ALA A 802 -9.43 28.18 23.67
CA ALA A 802 -9.01 29.22 22.74
C ALA A 802 -10.04 30.37 22.62
N GLY A 803 -11.30 30.13 23.00
CA GLY A 803 -12.36 31.15 23.14
C GLY A 803 -12.30 31.97 24.43
N GLY A 804 -11.38 31.67 25.34
CA GLY A 804 -11.25 32.36 26.63
C GLY A 804 -12.03 31.70 27.78
N GLU A 805 -12.61 30.52 27.57
CA GLU A 805 -13.32 29.79 28.62
C GLU A 805 -12.34 29.03 29.52
N HIS A 806 -12.53 29.10 30.85
CA HIS A 806 -11.78 28.30 31.82
C HIS A 806 -12.51 26.96 32.10
N PRO A 807 -12.02 25.82 31.59
CA PRO A 807 -12.78 24.56 31.57
C PRO A 807 -12.75 23.78 32.91
N GLY A 808 -12.57 24.46 34.05
CA GLY A 808 -12.33 23.82 35.35
C GLY A 808 -10.98 23.07 35.40
N GLY A 809 -10.93 21.93 36.08
CA GLY A 809 -9.77 21.04 36.13
C GLY A 809 -10.12 19.62 35.70
N GLY A 810 -9.12 18.77 35.49
CA GLY A 810 -9.32 17.35 35.17
C GLY A 810 -8.29 16.84 34.17
N ARG A 811 -8.27 15.52 33.96
CA ARG A 811 -7.26 14.84 33.15
C ARG A 811 -7.24 15.31 31.69
N LEU A 812 -8.39 15.66 31.12
CA LEU A 812 -8.47 16.19 29.75
C LEU A 812 -7.76 17.56 29.63
N LEU A 813 -7.86 18.41 30.65
CA LEU A 813 -7.12 19.67 30.69
C LEU A 813 -5.62 19.45 30.94
N ASP A 814 -5.27 18.45 31.75
CA ASP A 814 -3.87 18.08 31.98
C ASP A 814 -3.20 17.61 30.68
N MET A 815 -3.91 16.85 29.85
CA MET A 815 -3.46 16.49 28.50
C MET A 815 -3.19 17.73 27.65
N LEU A 816 -4.15 18.67 27.58
CA LEU A 816 -3.99 19.91 26.81
C LEU A 816 -2.81 20.75 27.31
N HIS A 817 -2.64 20.85 28.63
CA HIS A 817 -1.51 21.56 29.24
C HIS A 817 -0.17 21.00 28.77
N PHE A 818 0.03 19.68 28.82
CA PHE A 818 1.27 19.06 28.36
C PHE A 818 1.46 19.15 26.84
N SER A 819 0.38 19.15 26.05
CA SER A 819 0.46 19.33 24.61
C SER A 819 0.93 20.74 24.23
N LEU A 820 0.42 21.77 24.92
CA LEU A 820 0.77 23.18 24.69
C LEU A 820 2.17 23.54 25.21
N TRP A 821 2.51 23.12 26.43
CA TRP A 821 3.69 23.62 27.16
C TRP A 821 4.80 22.59 27.32
N GLY A 822 4.55 21.34 26.93
CA GLY A 822 5.51 20.25 26.99
C GLY A 822 5.41 19.39 28.26
N PRO A 823 5.94 18.16 28.21
CA PRO A 823 5.64 17.10 29.18
C PRO A 823 6.39 17.21 30.53
N SER A 824 7.18 18.26 30.71
CA SER A 824 7.96 18.53 31.93
C SER A 824 7.44 19.73 32.72
N VAL A 825 6.46 20.46 32.19
CA VAL A 825 5.89 21.64 32.85
C VAL A 825 4.90 21.20 33.94
N PRO A 826 5.08 21.62 35.20
CA PRO A 826 4.22 21.20 36.30
C PRO A 826 2.74 21.57 36.12
N LEU A 827 1.84 20.68 36.54
CA LEU A 827 0.39 20.93 36.53
C LEU A 827 -0.03 22.09 37.46
N THR A 828 0.80 22.45 38.45
CA THR A 828 0.57 23.62 39.32
C THR A 828 0.62 24.95 38.57
N GLU A 829 1.28 25.01 37.41
CA GLU A 829 1.35 26.22 36.57
C GLU A 829 0.19 26.34 35.57
N ARG A 830 -0.72 25.36 35.50
CA ARG A 830 -1.75 25.24 34.46
C ARG A 830 -2.58 26.51 34.29
N ASP A 831 -3.13 27.06 35.37
CA ASP A 831 -4.00 28.24 35.31
C ASP A 831 -3.21 29.51 34.95
N ALA A 832 -1.94 29.61 35.35
CA ALA A 832 -1.07 30.72 34.98
C ALA A 832 -0.71 30.67 33.48
N ARG A 833 -0.52 29.47 32.94
CA ARG A 833 -0.22 29.23 31.52
C ARG A 833 -1.42 29.45 30.61
N LEU A 834 -2.63 29.11 31.06
CA LEU A 834 -3.87 29.48 30.35
C LEU A 834 -3.98 31.01 30.17
N LYS A 835 -3.67 31.78 31.21
CA LYS A 835 -3.65 33.26 31.11
C LYS A 835 -2.62 33.77 30.10
N ARG A 836 -1.47 33.09 29.98
CA ARG A 836 -0.44 33.43 28.97
C ARG A 836 -0.91 33.11 27.56
N LEU A 837 -1.61 31.99 27.35
CA LEU A 837 -2.23 31.68 26.06
C LEU A 837 -3.23 32.76 25.64
N TRP A 838 -4.11 33.19 26.55
CA TRP A 838 -5.10 34.23 26.26
C TRP A 838 -4.50 35.62 26.03
N ALA A 839 -3.26 35.85 26.47
CA ALA A 839 -2.51 37.05 26.15
C ALA A 839 -1.96 37.06 24.71
N GLU A 840 -2.15 35.97 23.94
CA GLU A 840 -1.76 35.80 22.53
C GLU A 840 -3.00 35.58 21.63
N PRO A 841 -3.79 36.63 21.30
CA PRO A 841 -5.06 36.47 20.56
C PRO A 841 -4.90 35.86 19.16
N ALA A 842 -3.77 36.10 18.50
CA ALA A 842 -3.44 35.51 17.20
C ALA A 842 -3.33 33.99 17.29
N ARG A 843 -2.67 33.46 18.34
CA ARG A 843 -2.55 32.02 18.59
C ARG A 843 -3.86 31.40 19.04
N CYS A 844 -4.68 32.11 19.81
CA CYS A 844 -6.04 31.66 20.13
C CYS A 844 -6.92 31.54 18.87
N THR A 845 -6.80 32.49 17.94
CA THR A 845 -7.52 32.44 16.66
C THR A 845 -7.03 31.30 15.78
N GLU A 846 -5.71 31.12 15.69
CA GLU A 846 -5.10 29.98 14.99
C GLU A 846 -5.55 28.64 15.57
N LEU A 847 -5.57 28.48 16.90
CA LEU A 847 -6.03 27.26 17.56
C LEU A 847 -7.48 26.91 17.22
N ARG A 848 -8.38 27.90 17.14
CA ARG A 848 -9.76 27.68 16.73
C ARG A 848 -9.85 27.20 15.28
N GLN A 849 -9.10 27.83 14.37
CA GLN A 849 -9.07 27.42 12.95
C GLN A 849 -8.44 26.03 12.78
N VAL A 850 -7.40 25.70 13.56
CA VAL A 850 -6.82 24.35 13.58
C VAL A 850 -7.82 23.34 14.13
N ALA A 851 -8.51 23.65 15.23
CA ALA A 851 -9.53 22.77 15.79
C ALA A 851 -10.67 22.50 14.79
N GLU A 852 -11.08 23.51 14.03
CA GLU A 852 -12.06 23.40 12.95
C GLU A 852 -11.57 22.48 11.83
N VAL A 853 -10.34 22.69 11.32
CA VAL A 853 -9.74 21.85 10.27
C VAL A 853 -9.56 20.41 10.74
N LEU A 854 -9.06 20.20 11.97
CA LEU A 854 -8.86 18.85 12.52
C LEU A 854 -10.18 18.15 12.79
N ARG A 855 -11.21 18.88 13.24
CA ARG A 855 -12.56 18.33 13.41
C ARG A 855 -13.06 17.81 12.08
N ASP A 856 -12.93 18.58 11.00
CA ASP A 856 -13.38 18.18 9.66
C ASP A 856 -12.65 16.94 9.12
N ARG A 857 -11.42 16.67 9.56
CA ARG A 857 -10.62 15.48 9.19
C ARG A 857 -10.99 14.19 9.94
N ILE A 858 -11.89 14.26 10.93
CA ILE A 858 -12.33 13.06 11.64
C ILE A 858 -13.14 12.19 10.68
N HIS A 859 -12.56 11.05 10.32
CA HIS A 859 -13.13 10.08 9.38
C HIS A 859 -13.57 8.78 10.09
N ARG A 860 -13.50 8.74 11.42
CA ARG A 860 -13.88 7.55 12.20
C ARG A 860 -14.70 7.91 13.43
N VAL A 861 -15.71 7.10 13.69
CA VAL A 861 -16.47 7.17 14.94
C VAL A 861 -15.63 6.57 16.06
N THR A 862 -15.32 7.40 17.06
CA THR A 862 -14.53 7.00 18.23
C THR A 862 -15.46 6.76 19.42
N VAL A 863 -15.25 5.66 20.14
CA VAL A 863 -16.12 5.21 21.23
C VAL A 863 -15.43 5.34 22.59
N GLU A 864 -16.21 5.55 23.65
CA GLU A 864 -15.66 5.55 25.00
C GLU A 864 -15.24 4.11 25.40
N PRO A 865 -14.07 3.92 26.01
CA PRO A 865 -13.63 2.61 26.47
C PRO A 865 -14.48 2.17 27.67
N GLU A 866 -14.90 0.91 27.70
CA GLU A 866 -15.54 0.32 28.88
C GLU A 866 -14.50 -0.34 29.80
N PRO A 867 -14.43 -0.01 31.11
CA PRO A 867 -15.18 1.05 31.80
C PRO A 867 -14.59 2.45 31.56
N ALA A 868 -15.45 3.47 31.43
CA ALA A 868 -15.09 4.85 31.10
C ALA A 868 -14.38 5.60 32.25
N ARG A 869 -13.16 5.18 32.59
CA ARG A 869 -12.34 5.73 33.69
C ARG A 869 -11.31 6.77 33.24
N VAL A 870 -11.05 6.89 31.94
CA VAL A 870 -10.02 7.75 31.37
C VAL A 870 -10.60 8.60 30.24
N PRO A 871 -10.12 9.84 30.05
CA PRO A 871 -10.58 10.74 28.98
C PRO A 871 -9.94 10.37 27.63
N LEU A 872 -10.07 9.11 27.23
CA LEU A 872 -9.61 8.58 25.96
C LEU A 872 -10.79 8.02 25.20
N ARG A 873 -10.75 8.10 23.88
CA ARG A 873 -11.66 7.37 22.99
C ARG A 873 -10.91 6.31 22.22
N VAL A 874 -11.49 5.12 22.15
CA VAL A 874 -10.97 4.02 21.36
C VAL A 874 -10.98 4.44 19.88
N HIS A 875 -9.89 4.11 19.19
CA HIS A 875 -9.56 4.46 17.81
C HIS A 875 -9.13 5.90 17.55
N ALA A 876 -9.07 6.77 18.57
CA ALA A 876 -8.44 8.08 18.48
C ALA A 876 -6.91 8.00 18.67
N ARG A 877 -6.20 9.03 18.20
CA ARG A 877 -4.74 9.15 18.20
C ARG A 877 -4.23 10.00 19.35
N TYR A 878 -3.27 9.46 20.08
CA TYR A 878 -2.65 10.12 21.23
C TYR A 878 -1.14 10.07 21.11
N SER A 879 -0.49 11.19 21.36
CA SER A 879 0.92 11.18 21.70
C SER A 879 1.12 10.37 22.99
N ARG A 880 2.31 9.83 23.18
CA ARG A 880 2.67 9.09 24.39
C ARG A 880 2.45 9.92 25.66
N ASN A 881 2.66 11.24 25.58
CA ASN A 881 2.52 12.14 26.72
C ASN A 881 1.05 12.35 27.09
N GLU A 882 0.18 12.53 26.10
CA GLU A 882 -1.27 12.65 26.29
C GLU A 882 -1.84 11.36 26.88
N ALA A 883 -1.44 10.20 26.36
CA ALA A 883 -1.86 8.91 26.89
C ALA A 883 -1.47 8.78 28.38
N CYS A 884 -0.24 9.11 28.77
CA CYS A 884 0.17 9.04 30.18
C CYS A 884 -0.59 10.05 31.07
N ALA A 885 -0.86 11.27 30.56
CA ALA A 885 -1.62 12.28 31.29
C ALA A 885 -3.09 11.85 31.51
N ALA A 886 -3.69 11.15 30.55
CA ALA A 886 -5.03 10.58 30.69
C ALA A 886 -5.14 9.54 31.82
N PHE A 887 -4.03 8.91 32.20
CA PHE A 887 -3.90 8.03 33.36
C PHE A 887 -3.29 8.74 34.59
N GLY A 888 -3.37 10.07 34.67
CA GLY A 888 -3.01 10.84 35.87
C GLY A 888 -1.51 11.06 36.09
N MET A 889 -0.65 10.75 35.12
CA MET A 889 0.79 10.95 35.28
C MET A 889 1.15 12.44 35.30
N THR A 890 1.79 12.91 36.38
CA THR A 890 2.15 14.32 36.58
C THR A 890 3.43 14.76 35.86
N ASN A 891 4.24 13.81 35.38
CA ASN A 891 5.45 14.08 34.58
C ASN A 891 5.64 13.03 33.45
N PRO A 892 4.86 13.12 32.36
CA PRO A 892 4.94 12.18 31.24
C PRO A 892 6.32 12.12 30.56
N GLY A 893 7.13 13.18 30.66
CA GLY A 893 8.43 13.28 29.98
C GLY A 893 9.48 12.28 30.49
N SER A 894 9.26 11.69 31.66
CA SER A 894 10.16 10.71 32.28
C SER A 894 10.13 9.32 31.61
N LEU A 895 9.17 9.04 30.74
CA LEU A 895 8.99 7.71 30.14
C LEU A 895 10.01 7.42 29.02
N ARG A 896 10.82 6.38 29.22
CA ARG A 896 11.81 5.88 28.24
C ARG A 896 11.46 4.53 27.61
N GLU A 897 10.56 3.77 28.24
CA GLU A 897 10.25 2.38 27.90
C GLU A 897 8.98 2.24 27.06
N GLY A 898 8.83 1.13 26.33
CA GLY A 898 7.66 0.82 25.49
C GLY A 898 6.46 0.26 26.26
N VAL A 899 6.61 -0.07 27.54
CA VAL A 899 5.52 -0.48 28.44
C VAL A 899 5.64 0.30 29.74
N LYS A 900 4.51 0.69 30.32
CA LYS A 900 4.47 1.42 31.59
C LYS A 900 3.38 0.87 32.51
N TRP A 901 3.78 0.40 33.68
CA TRP A 901 2.87 0.13 34.80
C TRP A 901 2.59 1.42 35.58
N LEU A 902 1.30 1.69 35.83
CA LEU A 902 0.80 2.82 36.62
C LEU A 902 0.04 2.26 37.84
N PRO A 903 0.70 2.18 39.02
CA PRO A 903 0.12 1.55 40.21
C PRO A 903 -1.19 2.20 40.69
N ASP A 904 -1.26 3.54 40.66
CA ASP A 904 -2.40 4.29 41.18
C ASP A 904 -3.68 4.05 40.36
N GLU A 905 -3.53 3.79 39.06
CA GLU A 905 -4.63 3.46 38.15
C GLU A 905 -4.82 1.95 37.97
N GLN A 906 -3.91 1.14 38.52
CA GLN A 906 -3.79 -0.29 38.24
C GLN A 906 -3.79 -0.61 36.73
N ALA A 907 -3.08 0.19 35.93
CA ALA A 907 -3.09 0.08 34.47
C ALA A 907 -1.70 -0.16 33.88
N ASP A 908 -1.59 -1.09 32.93
CA ASP A 908 -0.42 -1.26 32.07
C ASP A 908 -0.67 -0.62 30.70
N LEU A 909 0.19 0.30 30.27
CA LEU A 909 0.12 0.98 28.97
C LEU A 909 1.17 0.39 28.02
N PHE A 910 0.72 -0.18 26.89
CA PHE A 910 1.59 -0.81 25.90
C PHE A 910 1.71 0.10 24.68
N PHE A 911 2.91 0.61 24.39
CA PHE A 911 3.21 1.42 23.21
C PHE A 911 3.95 0.59 22.17
N VAL A 912 3.22 0.13 21.16
CA VAL A 912 3.72 -0.74 20.09
C VAL A 912 3.98 0.08 18.83
N THR A 913 5.19 -0.04 18.29
CA THR A 913 5.53 0.46 16.95
C THR A 913 5.72 -0.75 16.05
N LEU A 914 4.89 -0.87 15.02
CA LEU A 914 4.84 -2.06 14.16
C LEU A 914 6.09 -2.17 13.27
N VAL A 915 6.55 -1.05 12.68
CA VAL A 915 7.77 -0.96 11.87
C VAL A 915 8.92 -0.41 12.72
N LYS A 916 9.89 -1.26 13.07
CA LYS A 916 10.98 -0.92 13.99
C LYS A 916 12.23 -0.33 13.30
N SER A 917 12.41 -0.50 11.98
CA SER A 917 13.51 0.10 11.18
C SER A 917 13.24 0.09 9.67
N GLU A 918 13.51 1.20 8.97
CA GLU A 918 13.47 1.27 7.48
C GLU A 918 14.84 1.10 6.83
N GLU A 919 15.96 1.34 7.54
CA GLU A 919 17.28 1.39 6.89
C GLU A 919 17.83 0.02 6.48
N HIS A 920 17.40 -1.08 7.11
CA HIS A 920 17.75 -2.45 6.72
C HIS A 920 16.63 -3.45 7.12
N TYR A 921 16.19 -4.29 6.17
CA TYR A 921 15.30 -5.42 6.47
C TYR A 921 15.98 -6.39 7.44
N SER A 922 15.45 -6.50 8.66
CA SER A 922 15.89 -7.49 9.66
C SER A 922 14.77 -8.53 9.86
N PRO A 923 14.90 -9.74 9.27
CA PRO A 923 13.89 -10.80 9.36
C PRO A 923 13.58 -11.21 10.80
N THR A 924 14.55 -11.07 11.71
CA THR A 924 14.42 -11.50 13.11
C THR A 924 13.55 -10.59 13.99
N THR A 925 13.26 -9.37 13.54
CA THR A 925 12.55 -8.35 14.34
C THR A 925 11.14 -8.01 13.86
N MET A 926 10.72 -8.46 12.65
CA MET A 926 9.40 -8.13 12.09
C MET A 926 8.24 -8.88 12.75
N TYR A 927 8.44 -10.10 13.25
CA TYR A 927 7.31 -10.97 13.63
C TYR A 927 6.90 -10.93 15.12
N ALA A 928 7.45 -9.99 15.90
CA ALA A 928 7.24 -9.98 17.36
C ALA A 928 5.83 -9.51 17.76
N ASP A 929 5.39 -8.38 17.20
CA ASP A 929 4.12 -7.71 17.55
C ASP A 929 3.23 -7.64 16.31
N ARG A 930 2.06 -8.30 16.31
CA ARG A 930 1.18 -8.39 15.13
C ARG A 930 -0.28 -8.61 15.47
N ALA A 931 -1.18 -8.19 14.58
CA ALA A 931 -2.58 -8.59 14.65
C ALA A 931 -2.74 -10.02 14.08
N ILE A 932 -3.41 -10.90 14.82
CA ILE A 932 -3.79 -12.25 14.38
C ILE A 932 -5.15 -12.21 13.66
N THR A 933 -6.10 -11.51 14.28
CA THR A 933 -7.40 -11.14 13.71
C THR A 933 -7.65 -9.66 14.00
N ASP A 934 -8.81 -9.13 13.61
CA ASP A 934 -9.25 -7.79 14.01
C ASP A 934 -9.40 -7.64 15.54
N SER A 935 -9.54 -8.74 16.27
CA SER A 935 -9.83 -8.80 17.71
C SER A 935 -8.72 -9.47 18.53
N LEU A 936 -7.74 -10.12 17.90
CA LEU A 936 -6.64 -10.82 18.56
C LEU A 936 -5.30 -10.19 18.19
N PHE A 937 -4.48 -9.86 19.19
CA PHE A 937 -3.19 -9.21 19.03
C PHE A 937 -2.07 -10.00 19.72
N GLN A 938 -1.00 -10.33 19.00
CA GLN A 938 0.21 -10.93 19.55
C GLN A 938 1.19 -9.84 19.95
N TRP A 939 1.72 -9.93 21.17
CA TRP A 939 2.72 -9.00 21.70
C TRP A 939 3.88 -9.77 22.36
N GLU A 940 5.11 -9.33 22.14
CA GLU A 940 6.31 -9.90 22.77
C GLU A 940 6.82 -9.02 23.92
N SER A 941 7.07 -9.62 25.07
CA SER A 941 7.58 -8.93 26.25
C SER A 941 9.04 -8.51 26.12
N GLN A 942 9.53 -7.72 27.08
CA GLN A 942 10.96 -7.44 27.21
C GLN A 942 11.74 -8.76 27.38
N SER A 943 12.99 -8.80 26.87
CA SER A 943 13.81 -10.02 26.75
C SER A 943 14.07 -10.76 28.06
N THR A 944 13.94 -10.08 29.20
CA THR A 944 14.16 -10.65 30.54
C THR A 944 12.87 -11.04 31.26
N THR A 945 11.71 -10.61 30.76
CA THR A 945 10.40 -10.87 31.39
C THR A 945 10.04 -12.34 31.22
N SER A 946 9.78 -13.02 32.33
CA SER A 946 9.35 -14.42 32.37
C SER A 946 7.97 -14.63 32.95
N SER A 947 7.36 -15.76 32.61
CA SER A 947 6.04 -16.15 33.10
C SER A 947 6.01 -16.26 34.64
N ALA A 948 7.12 -16.67 35.27
CA ALA A 948 7.28 -16.67 36.73
C ALA A 948 7.61 -15.28 37.34
N SER A 949 7.98 -14.29 36.54
CA SER A 949 8.31 -12.96 37.06
C SER A 949 7.08 -12.23 37.59
N ALA A 950 7.26 -11.28 38.51
CA ALA A 950 6.15 -10.48 39.05
C ALA A 950 5.35 -9.75 37.96
N THR A 951 6.04 -9.27 36.90
CA THR A 951 5.43 -8.65 35.73
C THR A 951 4.67 -9.66 34.88
N GLY A 952 5.24 -10.82 34.57
CA GLY A 952 4.56 -11.88 33.81
C GLY A 952 3.30 -12.38 34.52
N GLN A 953 3.37 -12.59 35.84
CA GLN A 953 2.22 -12.97 36.66
C GLN A 953 1.15 -11.89 36.75
N ARG A 954 1.51 -10.60 36.64
CA ARG A 954 0.55 -9.50 36.54
C ARG A 954 -0.21 -9.56 35.23
N TYR A 955 0.48 -9.79 34.11
CA TYR A 955 -0.17 -9.91 32.79
C TYR A 955 -1.12 -11.11 32.71
N ILE A 956 -0.68 -12.29 33.16
CA ILE A 956 -1.48 -13.52 33.11
C ILE A 956 -2.76 -13.38 33.96
N ASN A 957 -2.63 -12.86 35.19
CA ASN A 957 -3.73 -12.82 36.15
C ASN A 957 -4.35 -11.41 36.30
N HIS A 958 -4.26 -10.57 35.27
CA HIS A 958 -4.64 -9.15 35.36
C HIS A 958 -6.11 -8.93 35.77
N ILE A 959 -7.05 -9.75 35.28
CA ILE A 959 -8.47 -9.70 35.66
C ILE A 959 -8.66 -9.96 37.16
N GLU A 960 -8.10 -11.06 37.66
CA GLU A 960 -8.21 -11.45 39.08
C GLU A 960 -7.58 -10.40 40.00
N ARG A 961 -6.53 -9.73 39.51
CA ARG A 961 -5.82 -8.66 40.22
C ARG A 961 -6.46 -7.28 40.08
N GLY A 962 -7.53 -7.14 39.29
CA GLY A 962 -8.23 -5.88 39.07
C GLY A 962 -7.48 -4.86 38.20
N SER A 963 -6.41 -5.28 37.53
CA SER A 963 -5.59 -4.41 36.67
C SER A 963 -6.04 -4.45 35.22
N THR A 964 -5.99 -3.31 34.52
CA THR A 964 -6.32 -3.20 33.08
C THR A 964 -5.07 -3.07 32.22
N ILE A 965 -5.17 -3.50 30.97
CA ILE A 965 -4.05 -3.47 30.02
C ILE A 965 -4.53 -2.77 28.75
N HIS A 966 -3.79 -1.76 28.31
CA HIS A 966 -4.22 -0.82 27.27
C HIS A 966 -3.23 -0.79 26.11
N LEU A 967 -3.71 -0.96 24.89
CA LEU A 967 -2.88 -1.02 23.69
C LEU A 967 -2.88 0.30 22.92
N PHE A 968 -1.69 0.83 22.66
CA PHE A 968 -1.43 1.99 21.80
C PHE A 968 -0.53 1.54 20.65
N VAL A 969 -1.02 1.64 19.42
CA VAL A 969 -0.33 1.14 18.22
C VAL A 969 -0.01 2.28 17.27
N ARG A 970 1.18 2.26 16.67
CA ARG A 970 1.51 3.09 15.50
C ARG A 970 2.33 2.29 14.51
N GLU A 971 2.32 2.74 13.26
CA GLU A 971 3.10 2.10 12.19
C GLU A 971 4.60 2.41 12.32
N THR A 972 4.98 3.69 12.25
CA THR A 972 6.39 4.13 12.24
C THR A 972 6.70 5.12 13.37
N ARG A 973 7.99 5.23 13.71
CA ARG A 973 8.54 6.21 14.65
C ARG A 973 9.13 7.44 13.94
N LEU A 974 9.32 7.38 12.62
CA LEU A 974 10.03 8.43 11.87
C LEU A 974 9.21 9.72 11.88
N PRO A 975 9.78 10.83 12.36
CA PRO A 975 9.08 12.12 12.37
C PRO A 975 9.02 12.72 10.97
N ASP A 976 7.90 13.35 10.62
CA ASP A 976 7.84 14.21 9.44
C ASP A 976 8.47 15.57 9.77
N ARG A 977 9.79 15.65 9.63
CA ARG A 977 10.61 16.85 9.91
C ARG A 977 10.32 17.43 11.32
N ASP A 978 9.77 18.64 11.38
CA ASP A 978 9.54 19.40 12.61
C ASP A 978 8.23 19.02 13.34
N LEU A 979 7.39 18.13 12.78
CA LEU A 979 6.10 17.74 13.35
C LEU A 979 6.22 16.71 14.50
N GLY A 980 7.42 16.16 14.71
CA GLY A 980 7.67 15.15 15.74
C GLY A 980 7.22 13.75 15.33
N ALA A 981 7.39 12.79 16.24
CA ALA A 981 7.08 11.39 15.96
C ALA A 981 5.56 11.17 15.84
N PRO A 982 5.09 10.28 14.94
CA PRO A 982 3.67 9.98 14.79
C PRO A 982 3.02 9.53 16.11
N ALA A 983 1.78 9.97 16.30
CA ALA A 983 0.93 9.60 17.42
C ALA A 983 0.52 8.12 17.35
N TYR A 984 0.11 7.56 18.49
CA TYR A 984 -0.39 6.20 18.60
C TYR A 984 -1.91 6.18 18.54
N LEU A 985 -2.47 5.27 17.76
CA LEU A 985 -3.88 4.93 17.86
C LEU A 985 -4.13 4.12 19.14
N TYR A 986 -5.11 4.51 19.94
CA TYR A 986 -5.54 3.76 21.10
C TYR A 986 -6.51 2.64 20.67
N ALA A 987 -6.05 1.39 20.71
CA ALA A 987 -6.83 0.21 20.31
C ALA A 987 -7.79 -0.29 21.41
N GLY A 988 -7.78 0.35 22.59
CA GLY A 988 -8.64 -0.01 23.71
C GLY A 988 -7.99 -0.97 24.72
N PRO A 989 -8.78 -1.41 25.71
CA PRO A 989 -8.35 -2.40 26.69
C PRO A 989 -8.28 -3.81 26.09
N MET A 990 -7.41 -4.64 26.66
CA MET A 990 -7.18 -6.01 26.21
C MET A 990 -7.14 -7.02 27.34
N THR A 991 -7.53 -8.26 27.02
CA THR A 991 -7.64 -9.40 27.94
C THR A 991 -6.68 -10.52 27.54
N TYR A 992 -5.94 -11.05 28.51
CA TYR A 992 -5.03 -12.18 28.34
C TYR A 992 -5.75 -13.44 27.83
N ARG A 993 -5.22 -14.08 26.77
CA ARG A 993 -5.71 -15.37 26.26
C ARG A 993 -4.74 -16.52 26.46
N SER A 994 -3.51 -16.38 25.99
CA SER A 994 -2.47 -17.43 26.09
C SER A 994 -1.08 -16.83 25.93
N HIS A 995 -0.04 -17.59 26.24
CA HIS A 995 1.34 -17.21 25.89
C HIS A 995 2.17 -18.41 25.45
N SER A 996 3.28 -18.13 24.76
CA SER A 996 4.36 -19.08 24.49
C SER A 996 5.71 -18.41 24.74
N GLY A 997 6.74 -19.21 25.00
CA GLY A 997 8.05 -18.67 25.40
C GLY A 997 8.05 -18.08 26.81
N ASP A 998 9.24 -17.77 27.30
CA ASP A 998 9.43 -17.38 28.71
C ASP A 998 10.51 -16.30 28.90
N ARG A 999 11.41 -16.06 27.95
CA ARG A 999 12.41 -14.96 28.00
C ARG A 999 12.79 -14.58 26.57
N PRO A 1000 11.95 -13.82 25.84
CA PRO A 1000 10.70 -13.17 26.28
C PRO A 1000 9.45 -14.08 26.25
N MET A 1001 8.36 -13.61 26.87
CA MET A 1001 7.01 -14.15 26.70
C MET A 1001 6.36 -13.57 25.43
N ARG A 1002 5.74 -14.41 24.60
CA ARG A 1002 4.86 -14.02 23.50
C ARG A 1002 3.43 -14.24 23.91
N ILE A 1003 2.69 -13.16 24.15
CA ILE A 1003 1.33 -13.18 24.69
C ILE A 1003 0.33 -12.89 23.58
N VAL A 1004 -0.75 -13.66 23.54
CA VAL A 1004 -1.94 -13.38 22.73
C VAL A 1004 -2.96 -12.67 23.61
N TRP A 1005 -3.33 -11.48 23.18
CA TRP A 1005 -4.32 -10.60 23.79
C TRP A 1005 -5.60 -10.58 22.94
N GLU A 1006 -6.75 -10.51 23.59
CA GLU A 1006 -8.03 -10.20 22.95
C GLU A 1006 -8.41 -8.75 23.24
N LEU A 1007 -8.73 -8.01 22.18
CA LEU A 1007 -9.16 -6.62 22.25
C LEU A 1007 -10.66 -6.56 22.55
N ALA A 1008 -11.06 -5.64 23.43
CA ALA A 1008 -12.48 -5.38 23.69
C ALA A 1008 -13.22 -4.77 22.48
N HIS A 1009 -12.47 -4.10 21.59
CA HIS A 1009 -12.97 -3.50 20.36
C HIS A 1009 -12.12 -3.98 19.18
N SER A 1010 -12.76 -4.36 18.07
CA SER A 1010 -12.04 -4.73 16.86
C SER A 1010 -11.20 -3.56 16.33
N LEU A 1011 -9.97 -3.85 15.92
CA LEU A 1011 -9.08 -2.90 15.27
C LEU A 1011 -9.76 -2.32 14.02
N PRO A 1012 -9.59 -1.01 13.76
CA PRO A 1012 -9.95 -0.39 12.49
C PRO A 1012 -9.27 -1.11 11.32
N ALA A 1013 -9.94 -1.17 10.17
CA ALA A 1013 -9.50 -1.95 9.01
C ALA A 1013 -8.12 -1.51 8.47
N ASP A 1014 -7.83 -0.20 8.48
CA ASP A 1014 -6.52 0.38 8.12
C ASP A 1014 -5.41 -0.13 9.05
N ILE A 1015 -5.65 -0.07 10.37
CA ILE A 1015 -4.69 -0.51 11.39
C ILE A 1015 -4.52 -2.03 11.39
N TYR A 1016 -5.61 -2.78 11.21
CA TYR A 1016 -5.55 -4.23 11.09
C TYR A 1016 -4.73 -4.66 9.88
N ALA A 1017 -4.94 -4.01 8.72
CA ALA A 1017 -4.16 -4.28 7.52
C ALA A 1017 -2.67 -3.99 7.75
N ALA A 1018 -2.32 -2.86 8.37
CA ALA A 1018 -0.94 -2.52 8.69
C ALA A 1018 -0.32 -3.51 9.69
N ALA A 1019 -1.04 -3.88 10.76
CA ALA A 1019 -0.58 -4.81 11.79
C ALA A 1019 -0.51 -6.27 11.31
N ARG A 1020 -1.21 -6.62 10.23
CA ARG A 1020 -1.18 -7.95 9.60
C ARG A 1020 -0.14 -8.05 8.48
N ALA A 1021 0.04 -7.00 7.67
CA ALA A 1021 0.97 -6.99 6.52
C ALA A 1021 2.46 -7.12 6.89
N ILE A 1022 2.78 -6.99 8.17
CA ILE A 1022 4.14 -7.20 8.73
C ILE A 1022 4.33 -8.67 9.16
N ALA A 1023 3.23 -9.42 9.30
CA ALA A 1023 3.21 -10.81 9.70
C ALA A 1023 3.06 -11.81 8.54
N ALA A 1024 2.58 -11.33 7.40
CA ALA A 1024 2.42 -12.03 6.13
C ALA A 1024 3.37 -11.44 5.10
#